data_AF-A0AAW2KU58-F1
#
_entry.id   AF-A0AAW2KU58-F1
#
_cell.length_a   1.000
_cell.length_b   1.000
_cell.length_c   1.000
_cell.angle_alpha   90.00
_cell.angle_beta   90.00
_cell.angle_gamma   90.00
#
_symmetry.space_group_name_H-M   'P 1'
#
loop_
_entity.id
_entity.type
_entity.pdbx_description
1 polymer ?
#
loop_
_entity_poly.entity_id
_entity_poly.type
_entity_poly.pdbx_seq_one_letter_code
_entity_poly.pdbx_strand_id
1 'polypeptide(L)'
;MILLSWNCQGLGTPCTVHTLGELLHSHHPSLVFLTETKCKKSRIDGIKRRSGLFGCCVESQGRSGGLALLWDKSTTVQLQTFGPHHIDKLLSRLKNLSRRDWLVAGDFNEILSDSEKSGGRSRPLWQIRRFREALTSTDLHDLGHEGSPFTWCNQYPEPDTIYERLDSACADPSWRARFPNAVVRHIPVTSSDHDALLIDLVVRRGWNGDLNSSRPSLMDKQRSCAAQLQNAEGRWLNEEADIQEHIETYFGEIFRSRNPTENDLEKGTEAISVRISEDMLLERSKPYTAEEVSLALSQMAPLKSPGSDGWLITDNILLAFEVNHYLNTKKWGKKGHMAVKLDISKAYDKVKWKFLEKVLVSSQFSSIVPQRGLRQGDPLSPYLFLLCTEAFSSLLQREEHSGRIQGVAVCRHAPRVSHLLFADDTLIFCQATVEAASSILDVLGIFERASGQEINFAKSSVVFSSNTNPTLRAEVQDVLQIRAEGRHDLYLGLPTVVGKSRQTVFQSIRDRVWQRISGWNERNLSQAGKEILIKAVAQAIPTYAIGCFCLPASLIKEIQSMIANFWWHSGDTKKIHWLNWHKLSKQKLHGGLGFRDLQAFNLAMLAKQLWRIISNLDSLLSRVLRARYFPHGQVLEASVGRNPSFTWRSILASQHVVRGGFRWCIGNGRIVRDHGLEPHSNSLHFWPEEADLIIKIVLSLSNGDDFFCWHHMANGKFSIRRAYHVARDLVDQTQPCTSSFGSPVWKSIWNAKVPRKVQVFGWRLAQNALPTGVNLNHRMQEDSFACPLCHAEKEDTEHAFLRCPYARQVWNLFQLRWALVSDSSTDSCAWMERLAKGIGYEEFDLFLIICWAIWWNRNRTLMEHITLLPDELIKFAFHYLQTYRQVHASPEYITFASAPARWSSPGTNWVKINFDGAIFQSTMELGIGVVARDASGNCVGWTSARQK
;
A
#
# COMPACT_ATOMS: atom_id res chain seq x y z
N MET A 1 45.20 -10.93 -27.03
CA MET A 1 43.94 -11.52 -26.57
C MET A 1 43.07 -10.38 -26.06
N ILE A 2 41.79 -10.37 -26.41
CA ILE A 2 40.82 -9.38 -25.93
C ILE A 2 39.73 -10.12 -25.16
N LEU A 3 39.40 -9.63 -23.97
CA LEU A 3 38.32 -10.14 -23.13
C LEU A 3 37.17 -9.14 -23.13
N LEU A 4 35.95 -9.62 -23.28
CA LEU A 4 34.73 -8.82 -23.20
C LEU A 4 33.86 -9.35 -22.09
N SER A 5 33.45 -8.51 -21.14
CA SER A 5 32.44 -8.83 -20.13
C SER A 5 31.29 -7.82 -20.23
N TRP A 6 30.04 -8.29 -20.25
CA TRP A 6 28.89 -7.39 -20.35
C TRP A 6 27.65 -7.92 -19.64
N ASN A 7 27.11 -7.11 -18.73
CA ASN A 7 25.76 -7.27 -18.20
C ASN A 7 24.76 -6.70 -19.22
N CYS A 8 24.13 -7.59 -19.98
CA CYS A 8 23.35 -7.20 -21.15
C CYS A 8 21.85 -6.95 -20.87
N GLN A 9 21.40 -7.13 -19.61
CA GLN A 9 20.00 -6.97 -19.16
C GLN A 9 18.92 -7.67 -20.01
N GLY A 10 19.30 -8.61 -20.86
CA GLY A 10 18.41 -9.42 -21.67
C GLY A 10 18.67 -9.30 -23.17
N LEU A 11 19.04 -10.41 -23.79
CA LEU A 11 19.22 -10.54 -25.25
C LEU A 11 17.89 -10.81 -25.99
N GLY A 12 16.77 -10.40 -25.38
CA GLY A 12 15.43 -10.60 -25.91
C GLY A 12 15.06 -9.59 -27.01
N THR A 13 15.63 -8.39 -26.96
CA THR A 13 15.32 -7.30 -27.89
C THR A 13 16.25 -7.31 -29.11
N PRO A 14 15.77 -6.96 -30.31
CA PRO A 14 16.62 -6.81 -31.49
C PRO A 14 17.76 -5.81 -31.30
N CYS A 15 17.52 -4.73 -30.52
CA CYS A 15 18.51 -3.69 -30.26
C CYS A 15 19.71 -4.22 -29.47
N THR A 16 19.48 -4.93 -28.36
CA THR A 16 20.57 -5.49 -27.53
C THR A 16 21.37 -6.56 -28.29
N VAL A 17 20.70 -7.37 -29.13
CA VAL A 17 21.38 -8.35 -30.00
C VAL A 17 22.21 -7.67 -31.08
N HIS A 18 21.74 -6.54 -31.63
CA HIS A 18 22.50 -5.75 -32.59
C HIS A 18 23.75 -5.15 -31.95
N THR A 19 23.61 -4.52 -30.77
CA THR A 19 24.75 -4.00 -29.99
C THR A 19 25.78 -5.08 -29.68
N LEU A 20 25.34 -6.28 -29.27
CA LEU A 20 26.26 -7.42 -29.09
C LEU A 20 26.99 -7.75 -30.40
N GLY A 21 26.26 -7.76 -31.52
CA GLY A 21 26.84 -7.98 -32.85
C GLY A 21 27.92 -6.95 -33.19
N GLU A 22 27.67 -5.66 -32.92
CA GLU A 22 28.62 -4.57 -33.12
C GLU A 22 29.86 -4.70 -32.23
N LEU A 23 29.69 -5.06 -30.96
CA LEU A 23 30.79 -5.30 -30.02
C LEU A 23 31.68 -6.46 -30.49
N LEU A 24 31.07 -7.57 -30.90
CA LEU A 24 31.80 -8.75 -31.41
C LEU A 24 32.49 -8.45 -32.75
N HIS A 25 31.85 -7.67 -33.63
CA HIS A 25 32.39 -7.30 -34.93
C HIS A 25 33.52 -6.27 -34.82
N SER A 26 33.39 -5.28 -33.95
CA SER A 26 34.34 -4.15 -33.86
C SER A 26 35.60 -4.50 -33.06
N HIS A 27 35.45 -5.34 -32.03
CA HIS A 27 36.55 -5.63 -31.10
C HIS A 27 37.13 -7.03 -31.25
N HIS A 28 36.46 -7.95 -31.96
CA HIS A 28 36.89 -9.33 -32.17
C HIS A 28 37.44 -10.01 -30.89
N PRO A 29 36.63 -10.07 -29.81
CA PRO A 29 37.08 -10.62 -28.54
C PRO A 29 37.40 -12.11 -28.64
N SER A 30 38.47 -12.52 -27.97
CA SER A 30 38.91 -13.92 -27.86
C SER A 30 38.13 -14.68 -26.79
N LEU A 31 37.66 -13.98 -25.76
CA LEU A 31 36.81 -14.50 -24.68
C LEU A 31 35.69 -13.49 -24.41
N VAL A 32 34.46 -13.97 -24.27
CA VAL A 32 33.26 -13.19 -24.03
C VAL A 32 32.48 -13.77 -22.85
N PHE A 33 32.18 -12.95 -21.86
CA PHE A 33 31.35 -13.30 -20.72
C PHE A 33 30.11 -12.41 -20.69
N LEU A 34 28.93 -13.02 -20.68
CA LEU A 34 27.65 -12.32 -20.67
C LEU A 34 26.87 -12.69 -19.41
N THR A 35 26.36 -11.69 -18.72
CA THR A 35 25.50 -11.83 -17.54
C THR A 35 24.11 -11.25 -17.79
N GLU A 36 23.11 -11.72 -17.01
CA GLU A 36 21.68 -11.35 -17.13
C GLU A 36 21.14 -11.48 -18.57
N THR A 37 21.47 -12.58 -19.25
CA THR A 37 21.10 -12.76 -20.67
C THR A 37 19.59 -12.92 -20.89
N LYS A 38 18.81 -13.29 -19.86
CA LYS A 38 17.33 -13.44 -19.87
C LYS A 38 16.79 -14.23 -21.08
N CYS A 39 17.59 -15.18 -21.60
CA CYS A 39 17.28 -15.93 -22.81
C CYS A 39 17.42 -17.45 -22.59
N LYS A 40 16.71 -18.20 -23.43
CA LYS A 40 16.87 -19.66 -23.56
C LYS A 40 18.15 -19.99 -24.34
N LYS A 41 18.66 -21.20 -24.14
CA LYS A 41 19.87 -21.78 -24.76
C LYS A 41 19.83 -21.68 -26.28
N SER A 42 18.68 -21.98 -26.88
CA SER A 42 18.45 -21.89 -28.34
C SER A 42 18.82 -20.54 -28.95
N ARG A 43 18.64 -19.43 -28.21
CA ARG A 43 19.00 -18.10 -28.68
C ARG A 43 20.49 -17.82 -28.54
N ILE A 44 21.14 -18.27 -27.46
CA ILE A 44 22.60 -18.22 -27.31
C ILE A 44 23.29 -19.08 -28.38
N ASP A 45 22.75 -20.26 -28.71
CA ASP A 45 23.26 -21.08 -29.80
C ASP A 45 23.09 -20.41 -31.17
N GLY A 46 22.04 -19.61 -31.34
CA GLY A 46 21.91 -18.72 -32.50
C GLY A 46 22.96 -17.60 -32.55
N ILE A 47 23.46 -17.13 -31.41
CA ILE A 47 24.57 -16.17 -31.33
C ILE A 47 25.88 -16.86 -31.66
N LYS A 48 26.18 -18.02 -31.04
CA LYS A 48 27.37 -18.86 -31.34
C LYS A 48 27.51 -19.13 -32.84
N ARG A 49 26.43 -19.58 -33.48
CA ARG A 49 26.42 -19.87 -34.93
C ARG A 49 26.73 -18.63 -35.79
N ARG A 50 26.29 -17.45 -35.38
CA ARG A 50 26.49 -16.20 -36.14
C ARG A 50 27.85 -15.55 -35.87
N SER A 51 28.39 -15.69 -34.66
CA SER A 51 29.69 -15.12 -34.27
C SER A 51 30.87 -16.06 -34.54
N GLY A 52 30.62 -17.35 -34.74
CA GLY A 52 31.67 -18.37 -34.88
C GLY A 52 32.39 -18.72 -33.58
N LEU A 53 31.84 -18.28 -32.43
CA LEU A 53 32.39 -18.54 -31.10
C LEU A 53 31.84 -19.86 -30.52
N PHE A 54 32.69 -20.55 -29.76
CA PHE A 54 32.37 -21.75 -29.00
C PHE A 54 32.01 -21.36 -27.58
N GLY A 55 31.29 -22.21 -26.84
CA GLY A 55 31.10 -21.92 -25.42
C GLY A 55 29.90 -22.57 -24.76
N CYS A 56 29.76 -22.29 -23.47
CA CYS A 56 28.70 -22.81 -22.61
C CYS A 56 27.76 -21.68 -22.15
N CYS A 57 26.53 -22.03 -21.81
CA CYS A 57 25.56 -21.07 -21.29
C CYS A 57 24.60 -21.71 -20.28
N VAL A 58 24.01 -20.84 -19.46
CA VAL A 58 23.00 -21.17 -18.46
C VAL A 58 21.74 -20.43 -18.87
N GLU A 59 20.62 -21.13 -19.06
CA GLU A 59 19.35 -20.51 -19.42
C GLU A 59 18.81 -19.63 -18.29
N SER A 60 18.07 -18.58 -18.66
CA SER A 60 17.34 -17.78 -17.67
C SER A 60 16.09 -18.49 -17.16
N GLN A 61 15.78 -18.35 -15.87
CA GLN A 61 14.51 -18.81 -15.31
C GLN A 61 13.54 -17.62 -15.13
N GLY A 62 12.43 -17.63 -15.88
CA GLY A 62 11.48 -16.52 -15.88
C GLY A 62 12.11 -15.25 -16.47
N ARG A 63 12.16 -14.17 -15.67
CA ARG A 63 12.75 -12.87 -16.06
C ARG A 63 14.11 -12.59 -15.43
N SER A 64 14.74 -13.58 -14.79
CA SER A 64 15.97 -13.41 -14.01
C SER A 64 17.08 -14.36 -14.45
N GLY A 65 18.31 -13.85 -14.45
CA GLY A 65 19.52 -14.62 -14.67
C GLY A 65 19.83 -14.93 -16.13
N GLY A 66 20.67 -15.95 -16.31
CA GLY A 66 21.22 -16.37 -17.58
C GLY A 66 22.66 -15.89 -17.77
N LEU A 67 23.57 -16.84 -17.98
CA LEU A 67 25.01 -16.61 -18.12
C LEU A 67 25.50 -17.22 -19.44
N ALA A 68 26.49 -16.63 -20.09
CA ALA A 68 27.17 -17.25 -21.22
C ALA A 68 28.67 -16.96 -21.18
N LEU A 69 29.49 -18.00 -21.33
CA LEU A 69 30.92 -17.89 -21.53
C LEU A 69 31.26 -18.43 -22.92
N LEU A 70 31.75 -17.55 -23.80
CA LEU A 70 32.04 -17.84 -25.19
C LEU A 70 33.50 -17.52 -25.51
N TRP A 71 34.14 -18.26 -26.41
CA TRP A 71 35.53 -18.08 -26.81
C TRP A 71 35.79 -18.47 -28.27
N ASP A 72 36.88 -17.95 -28.84
CA ASP A 72 37.31 -18.32 -30.18
C ASP A 72 38.12 -19.63 -30.21
N LYS A 73 38.30 -20.23 -31.40
CA LYS A 73 39.05 -21.49 -31.54
C LYS A 73 40.53 -21.40 -31.15
N SER A 74 41.09 -20.19 -31.09
CA SER A 74 42.48 -19.97 -30.68
C SER A 74 42.66 -19.92 -29.16
N THR A 75 41.57 -19.85 -28.40
CA THR A 75 41.58 -19.72 -26.95
C THR A 75 41.28 -21.06 -26.29
N THR A 76 42.22 -21.57 -25.50
CA THR A 76 41.98 -22.75 -24.65
C THR A 76 41.44 -22.29 -23.30
N VAL A 77 40.21 -22.69 -22.96
CA VAL A 77 39.56 -22.36 -21.69
C VAL A 77 39.52 -23.60 -20.79
N GLN A 78 40.02 -23.47 -19.56
CA GLN A 78 39.99 -24.53 -18.54
C GLN A 78 39.22 -24.03 -17.32
N LEU A 79 38.06 -24.61 -17.02
CA LEU A 79 37.29 -24.27 -15.83
C LEU A 79 37.91 -24.96 -14.60
N GLN A 80 38.51 -24.18 -13.70
CA GLN A 80 39.22 -24.71 -12.53
C GLN A 80 38.26 -25.09 -11.39
N THR A 81 37.34 -24.20 -11.03
CA THR A 81 36.36 -24.43 -9.97
C THR A 81 35.11 -23.54 -10.17
N PHE A 82 34.08 -23.80 -9.38
CA PHE A 82 32.78 -23.13 -9.40
C PHE A 82 32.14 -23.21 -8.00
N GLY A 83 31.34 -22.21 -7.60
CA GLY A 83 30.79 -22.13 -6.22
C GLY A 83 29.59 -21.17 -6.08
N PRO A 84 28.63 -21.41 -5.15
CA PRO A 84 27.45 -20.55 -4.92
C PRO A 84 27.69 -19.42 -3.90
N HIS A 85 28.93 -19.20 -3.46
CA HIS A 85 29.22 -18.30 -2.32
C HIS A 85 29.46 -16.86 -2.77
N HIS A 86 29.05 -15.92 -1.92
CA HIS A 86 29.29 -14.48 -2.02
C HIS A 86 30.75 -14.18 -2.38
N ILE A 87 30.99 -13.11 -3.17
CA ILE A 87 32.28 -12.79 -3.81
C ILE A 87 33.46 -12.85 -2.82
N ASP A 88 33.27 -12.41 -1.57
CA ASP A 88 34.28 -12.43 -0.51
C ASP A 88 34.78 -13.84 -0.16
N LYS A 89 33.87 -14.79 0.13
CA LYS A 89 34.25 -16.19 0.44
C LYS A 89 34.76 -16.94 -0.79
N LEU A 90 34.26 -16.59 -1.99
CA LEU A 90 34.69 -17.21 -3.24
C LEU A 90 36.13 -16.82 -3.58
N LEU A 91 36.46 -15.53 -3.53
CA LEU A 91 37.81 -15.03 -3.82
C LEU A 91 38.84 -15.63 -2.85
N SER A 92 38.59 -15.60 -1.53
CA SER A 92 39.55 -16.17 -0.57
C SER A 92 39.74 -17.68 -0.75
N ARG A 93 38.68 -18.43 -1.12
CA ARG A 93 38.77 -19.87 -1.40
C ARG A 93 39.54 -20.15 -2.69
N LEU A 94 39.28 -19.41 -3.76
CA LEU A 94 39.95 -19.58 -5.05
C LEU A 94 41.46 -19.29 -4.98
N LYS A 95 41.88 -18.31 -4.16
CA LYS A 95 43.30 -18.00 -3.93
C LYS A 95 44.06 -19.21 -3.42
N ASN A 96 43.43 -19.96 -2.52
CA ASN A 96 44.05 -21.15 -1.91
C ASN A 96 44.09 -22.35 -2.87
N LEU A 97 43.34 -22.31 -3.98
CA LEU A 97 43.21 -23.41 -4.94
C LEU A 97 44.10 -23.24 -6.17
N SER A 98 44.58 -22.04 -6.48
CA SER A 98 45.40 -21.75 -7.66
C SER A 98 46.65 -20.95 -7.29
N ARG A 99 47.82 -21.41 -7.74
CA ARG A 99 49.09 -20.64 -7.73
C ARG A 99 49.36 -19.90 -9.05
N ARG A 100 48.35 -19.77 -9.91
CA ARG A 100 48.48 -19.15 -11.24
C ARG A 100 48.13 -17.65 -11.20
N ASP A 101 48.72 -16.89 -12.11
CA ASP A 101 48.41 -15.47 -12.36
C ASP A 101 46.90 -15.25 -12.52
N TRP A 102 46.36 -14.23 -11.85
CA TRP A 102 44.91 -14.13 -11.63
C TRP A 102 44.32 -12.79 -12.06
N LEU A 103 43.24 -12.87 -12.85
CA LEU A 103 42.38 -11.76 -13.24
C LEU A 103 40.93 -12.10 -12.86
N VAL A 104 40.24 -11.17 -12.22
CA VAL A 104 38.81 -11.24 -11.92
C VAL A 104 38.15 -10.01 -12.53
N ALA A 105 37.15 -10.20 -13.40
CA ALA A 105 36.50 -9.10 -14.08
C ALA A 105 35.01 -9.37 -14.32
N GLY A 106 34.23 -8.29 -14.33
CA GLY A 106 32.78 -8.30 -14.56
C GLY A 106 32.04 -7.41 -13.56
N ASP A 107 30.73 -7.64 -13.47
CA ASP A 107 29.83 -6.93 -12.56
C ASP A 107 30.00 -7.45 -11.12
N PHE A 108 30.60 -6.63 -10.25
CA PHE A 108 30.76 -6.95 -8.83
C PHE A 108 29.56 -6.52 -7.99
N ASN A 109 28.67 -5.69 -8.53
CA ASN A 109 27.53 -5.06 -7.86
C ASN A 109 27.91 -4.27 -6.58
N GLU A 110 29.17 -3.83 -6.48
CA GLU A 110 29.72 -3.09 -5.35
C GLU A 110 30.80 -2.09 -5.81
N ILE A 111 31.01 -1.01 -5.05
CA ILE A 111 31.97 0.06 -5.36
C ILE A 111 33.19 0.05 -4.42
N LEU A 112 34.35 0.47 -4.92
CA LEU A 112 35.58 0.60 -4.14
C LEU A 112 35.63 1.91 -3.37
N SER A 113 34.96 2.98 -3.79
CA SER A 113 34.89 4.23 -3.04
C SER A 113 33.61 4.99 -3.37
N ASP A 114 33.17 5.87 -2.47
CA ASP A 114 31.98 6.70 -2.71
C ASP A 114 32.16 7.65 -3.92
N SER A 115 33.40 7.90 -4.35
CA SER A 115 33.72 8.65 -5.58
C SER A 115 33.34 7.92 -6.86
N GLU A 116 33.11 6.61 -6.81
CA GLU A 116 32.63 5.79 -7.93
C GLU A 116 31.10 5.80 -8.04
N LYS A 117 30.47 6.73 -7.33
CA LYS A 117 29.03 6.97 -7.32
C LYS A 117 28.74 8.45 -7.52
N SER A 118 27.69 8.73 -8.29
CA SER A 118 27.11 10.07 -8.41
C SER A 118 25.59 9.98 -8.25
N GLY A 119 25.01 10.89 -7.46
CA GLY A 119 23.59 10.89 -7.14
C GLY A 119 23.17 9.85 -6.08
N GLY A 120 22.00 10.08 -5.46
CA GLY A 120 21.45 9.21 -4.42
C GLY A 120 22.17 9.30 -3.06
N ARG A 121 21.90 8.34 -2.17
CA ARG A 121 22.55 8.26 -0.84
C ARG A 121 23.92 7.58 -0.95
N SER A 122 24.92 8.05 -0.20
CA SER A 122 26.24 7.42 -0.13
C SER A 122 26.15 5.94 0.26
N ARG A 123 27.02 5.11 -0.33
CA ARG A 123 27.05 3.68 0.00
C ARG A 123 27.60 3.48 1.43
N PRO A 124 27.03 2.56 2.22
CA PRO A 124 27.51 2.31 3.57
C PRO A 124 28.99 1.91 3.61
N LEU A 125 29.82 2.65 4.37
CA LEU A 125 31.28 2.45 4.43
C LEU A 125 31.72 1.01 4.76
N TRP A 126 30.92 0.25 5.50
CA TRP A 126 31.24 -1.14 5.86
C TRP A 126 31.14 -2.11 4.67
N GLN A 127 30.23 -1.88 3.71
CA GLN A 127 30.14 -2.68 2.47
C GLN A 127 31.38 -2.45 1.62
N ILE A 128 31.72 -1.17 1.41
CA ILE A 128 32.95 -0.75 0.73
C ILE A 128 34.18 -1.36 1.43
N ARG A 129 34.26 -1.32 2.77
CA ARG A 129 35.36 -1.93 3.54
C ARG A 129 35.44 -3.43 3.34
N ARG A 130 34.32 -4.16 3.44
CA ARG A 130 34.31 -5.62 3.21
C ARG A 130 34.77 -5.99 1.81
N PHE A 131 34.34 -5.24 0.80
CA PHE A 131 34.77 -5.50 -0.58
C PHE A 131 36.27 -5.22 -0.76
N ARG A 132 36.78 -4.10 -0.22
CA ARG A 132 38.22 -3.82 -0.19
C ARG A 132 39.02 -4.88 0.57
N GLU A 133 38.52 -5.32 1.73
CA GLU A 133 39.15 -6.38 2.53
C GLU A 133 39.19 -7.70 1.77
N ALA A 134 38.13 -8.06 1.02
CA ALA A 134 38.13 -9.23 0.16
C ALA A 134 39.24 -9.15 -0.89
N LEU A 135 39.32 -8.05 -1.65
CA LEU A 135 40.37 -7.84 -2.65
C LEU A 135 41.78 -7.87 -2.03
N THR A 136 41.96 -7.16 -0.91
CA THR A 136 43.23 -7.10 -0.16
C THR A 136 43.66 -8.47 0.33
N SER A 137 42.73 -9.26 0.92
CA SER A 137 43.02 -10.63 1.38
C SER A 137 43.46 -11.53 0.22
N THR A 138 42.95 -11.25 -0.99
CA THR A 138 43.32 -11.96 -2.20
C THR A 138 44.51 -11.38 -2.96
N ASP A 139 45.10 -10.27 -2.51
CA ASP A 139 46.13 -9.53 -3.25
C ASP A 139 45.71 -9.15 -4.67
N LEU A 140 44.40 -8.94 -4.87
CA LEU A 140 43.84 -8.43 -6.11
C LEU A 140 43.76 -6.90 -6.04
N HIS A 141 44.24 -6.25 -7.09
CA HIS A 141 44.25 -4.79 -7.19
C HIS A 141 43.44 -4.36 -8.41
N ASP A 142 42.63 -3.31 -8.28
CA ASP A 142 41.91 -2.72 -9.40
C ASP A 142 42.89 -2.26 -10.49
N LEU A 143 42.62 -2.63 -11.74
CA LEU A 143 43.48 -2.31 -12.88
C LEU A 143 43.30 -0.87 -13.40
N GLY A 144 42.33 -0.11 -12.87
CA GLY A 144 41.89 1.15 -13.45
C GLY A 144 41.06 0.95 -14.71
N HIS A 145 40.72 2.05 -15.40
CA HIS A 145 39.95 2.03 -16.64
C HIS A 145 40.21 3.28 -17.50
N GLU A 146 39.93 3.17 -18.79
CA GLU A 146 39.73 4.28 -19.74
C GLU A 146 38.24 4.39 -20.11
N GLY A 147 37.74 5.61 -20.31
CA GLY A 147 36.36 5.87 -20.72
C GLY A 147 35.50 6.47 -19.60
N SER A 148 34.20 6.17 -19.61
CA SER A 148 33.24 6.69 -18.63
C SER A 148 33.66 6.31 -17.19
N PRO A 149 33.56 7.22 -16.20
CA PRO A 149 33.86 6.89 -14.81
C PRO A 149 32.80 5.98 -14.16
N PHE A 150 31.64 5.82 -14.78
CA PHE A 150 30.52 5.00 -14.31
C PHE A 150 30.16 3.96 -15.35
N THR A 151 29.76 2.77 -14.90
CA THR A 151 29.36 1.67 -15.77
C THR A 151 27.89 1.32 -15.65
N TRP A 152 27.18 1.83 -14.63
CA TRP A 152 25.76 1.60 -14.41
C TRP A 152 24.97 2.90 -14.22
N CYS A 153 23.73 2.95 -14.72
CA CYS A 153 22.78 4.04 -14.49
C CYS A 153 21.38 3.51 -14.12
N ASN A 154 20.72 4.13 -13.14
CA ASN A 154 19.34 3.76 -12.77
C ASN A 154 18.26 4.15 -13.80
N GLN A 155 18.65 4.84 -14.89
CA GLN A 155 17.80 5.32 -15.98
C GLN A 155 16.62 6.23 -15.54
N TYR A 156 16.65 6.80 -14.34
CA TYR A 156 15.69 7.82 -13.93
C TYR A 156 16.05 9.20 -14.51
N PRO A 157 15.07 10.07 -14.77
CA PRO A 157 15.35 11.44 -15.18
C PRO A 157 15.97 12.27 -14.05
N GLU A 158 16.74 13.29 -14.41
CA GLU A 158 17.28 14.28 -13.49
C GLU A 158 16.17 14.91 -12.61
N PRO A 159 16.39 15.13 -11.30
CA PRO A 159 17.64 14.97 -10.54
C PRO A 159 17.80 13.60 -9.85
N ASP A 160 16.91 12.64 -10.11
CA ASP A 160 16.90 11.34 -9.45
C ASP A 160 17.86 10.33 -10.11
N THR A 161 18.61 10.77 -11.13
CA THR A 161 19.62 9.96 -11.81
C THR A 161 20.72 9.53 -10.86
N ILE A 162 21.06 8.25 -10.89
CA ILE A 162 22.16 7.67 -10.13
C ILE A 162 23.09 6.96 -11.10
N TYR A 163 24.39 7.23 -10.95
CA TYR A 163 25.46 6.55 -11.67
C TYR A 163 26.38 5.82 -10.69
N GLU A 164 26.79 4.60 -11.02
CA GLU A 164 27.73 3.79 -10.21
C GLU A 164 28.74 3.07 -11.12
N ARG A 165 29.96 2.81 -10.65
CA ARG A 165 30.91 1.90 -11.30
C ARG A 165 30.81 0.51 -10.67
N LEU A 166 30.02 -0.38 -11.27
CA LEU A 166 29.78 -1.74 -10.76
C LEU A 166 30.63 -2.79 -11.49
N ASP A 167 30.86 -2.58 -12.78
CA ASP A 167 31.75 -3.41 -13.60
C ASP A 167 33.22 -2.97 -13.45
N SER A 168 34.10 -3.89 -13.06
CA SER A 168 35.55 -3.62 -12.97
C SER A 168 36.40 -4.86 -13.28
N ALA A 169 37.72 -4.68 -13.32
CA ALA A 169 38.71 -5.74 -13.46
C ALA A 169 39.81 -5.57 -12.41
N CYS A 170 40.06 -6.62 -11.62
CA CYS A 170 41.10 -6.66 -10.61
C CYS A 170 42.07 -7.82 -10.89
N ALA A 171 43.37 -7.60 -10.71
CA ALA A 171 44.39 -8.62 -10.94
C ALA A 171 45.47 -8.60 -9.86
N ASP A 172 46.15 -9.74 -9.71
CA ASP A 172 47.27 -9.86 -8.78
C ASP A 172 48.59 -9.33 -9.40
N PRO A 173 49.62 -9.06 -8.59
CA PRO A 173 50.89 -8.52 -9.09
C PRO A 173 51.57 -9.41 -10.15
N SER A 174 51.41 -10.73 -10.05
CA SER A 174 52.01 -11.68 -11.00
C SER A 174 51.36 -11.57 -12.40
N TRP A 175 50.04 -11.44 -12.46
CA TRP A 175 49.32 -11.18 -13.70
C TRP A 175 49.68 -9.83 -14.31
N ARG A 176 49.78 -8.78 -13.48
CA ARG A 176 50.16 -7.44 -13.95
C ARG A 176 51.58 -7.41 -14.52
N ALA A 177 52.51 -8.17 -13.93
CA ALA A 177 53.87 -8.31 -14.47
C ALA A 177 53.89 -9.02 -15.83
N ARG A 178 52.98 -9.97 -16.05
CA ARG A 178 52.85 -10.71 -17.30
C ARG A 178 52.18 -9.92 -18.41
N PHE A 179 51.22 -9.04 -18.06
CA PHE A 179 50.50 -8.18 -18.99
C PHE A 179 50.63 -6.70 -18.58
N PRO A 180 51.85 -6.12 -18.63
CA PRO A 180 52.11 -4.78 -18.10
C PRO A 180 51.40 -3.67 -18.90
N ASN A 181 51.00 -3.97 -20.14
CA ASN A 181 50.30 -3.05 -21.03
C ASN A 181 48.80 -3.37 -21.15
N ALA A 182 48.24 -4.16 -20.22
CA ALA A 182 46.81 -4.44 -20.23
C ALA A 182 46.01 -3.16 -19.98
N VAL A 183 44.97 -2.93 -20.79
CA VAL A 183 44.09 -1.78 -20.66
C VAL A 183 42.64 -2.24 -20.51
N VAL A 184 41.95 -1.68 -19.53
CA VAL A 184 40.52 -1.89 -19.29
C VAL A 184 39.77 -0.68 -19.84
N ARG A 185 38.75 -0.89 -20.68
CA ARG A 185 37.94 0.18 -21.28
C ARG A 185 36.46 -0.04 -20.98
N HIS A 186 35.77 1.02 -20.56
CA HIS A 186 34.31 1.06 -20.48
C HIS A 186 33.76 1.49 -21.83
N ILE A 187 32.99 0.63 -22.48
CA ILE A 187 32.38 0.88 -23.79
C ILE A 187 30.90 1.24 -23.56
N PRO A 188 30.52 2.52 -23.79
CA PRO A 188 29.15 2.96 -23.59
C PRO A 188 28.18 2.22 -24.49
N VAL A 189 27.08 1.72 -23.92
CA VAL A 189 26.00 1.09 -24.70
C VAL A 189 24.65 1.64 -24.28
N THR A 190 23.74 1.81 -25.26
CA THR A 190 22.40 2.36 -25.02
C THR A 190 21.34 1.29 -24.79
N SER A 191 21.67 0.02 -25.03
CA SER A 191 20.73 -1.10 -25.01
C SER A 191 20.72 -1.88 -23.69
N SER A 192 21.53 -1.47 -22.71
CA SER A 192 21.60 -1.97 -21.34
C SER A 192 21.73 -0.79 -20.37
N ASP A 193 21.39 -0.99 -19.10
CA ASP A 193 21.74 -0.05 -18.03
C ASP A 193 23.20 -0.18 -17.57
N HIS A 194 23.94 -1.16 -18.11
CA HIS A 194 25.38 -1.35 -17.94
C HIS A 194 26.18 -1.13 -19.24
N ASP A 195 27.30 -0.42 -19.11
CA ASP A 195 28.37 -0.34 -20.12
C ASP A 195 29.11 -1.68 -20.26
N ALA A 196 29.69 -1.95 -21.43
CA ALA A 196 30.47 -3.16 -21.66
C ALA A 196 31.94 -2.97 -21.21
N LEU A 197 32.50 -3.99 -20.55
CA LEU A 197 33.87 -3.99 -20.04
C LEU A 197 34.80 -4.72 -21.01
N LEU A 198 35.74 -4.00 -21.63
CA LEU A 198 36.71 -4.56 -22.58
C LEU A 198 38.11 -4.56 -21.96
N ILE A 199 38.79 -5.71 -21.97
CA ILE A 199 40.16 -5.87 -21.46
C ILE A 199 41.07 -6.27 -22.61
N ASP A 200 41.96 -5.37 -23.03
CA ASP A 200 42.92 -5.60 -24.11
C ASP A 200 44.28 -5.99 -23.54
N LEU A 201 44.76 -7.19 -23.89
CA LEU A 201 46.04 -7.72 -23.41
C LEU A 201 47.18 -7.52 -24.43
N VAL A 202 46.96 -6.82 -25.55
CA VAL A 202 47.92 -6.71 -26.67
C VAL A 202 48.62 -5.35 -26.72
N VAL A 203 49.92 -5.37 -27.00
CA VAL A 203 50.72 -4.20 -27.41
C VAL A 203 50.28 -3.72 -28.79
N ARG A 204 49.58 -2.59 -28.89
CA ARG A 204 49.47 -1.85 -30.16
C ARG A 204 50.60 -0.82 -30.25
N ARG A 205 51.65 -1.12 -31.03
CA ARG A 205 52.55 -0.07 -31.53
C ARG A 205 51.78 0.76 -32.57
N GLY A 206 51.61 2.06 -32.29
CA GLY A 206 51.27 3.09 -33.27
C GLY A 206 49.90 2.96 -33.93
N TRP A 207 48.94 3.75 -33.47
CA TRP A 207 47.67 3.97 -34.17
C TRP A 207 47.90 4.98 -35.29
N ASN A 208 48.11 4.51 -36.52
CA ASN A 208 47.85 5.30 -37.73
C ASN A 208 46.82 4.52 -38.55
N GLY A 209 45.69 5.18 -38.83
CA GLY A 209 44.58 4.59 -39.55
C GLY A 209 44.99 4.17 -40.95
N ASP A 210 44.78 2.88 -41.25
CA ASP A 210 44.31 2.38 -42.53
C ASP A 210 44.06 0.87 -42.40
N LEU A 211 42.77 0.49 -42.41
CA LEU A 211 42.32 -0.89 -42.48
C LEU A 211 42.33 -1.33 -43.94
N ASN A 212 43.49 -1.76 -44.43
CA ASN A 212 43.59 -2.68 -45.57
C ASN A 212 45.01 -3.27 -45.68
N SER A 213 45.24 -4.39 -45.00
CA SER A 213 46.09 -5.48 -45.55
C SER A 213 46.06 -6.73 -44.66
N SER A 214 45.61 -7.83 -45.28
CA SER A 214 46.21 -9.17 -45.23
C SER A 214 46.34 -9.88 -43.87
N ARG A 215 45.37 -10.74 -43.52
CA ARG A 215 45.60 -11.88 -42.63
C ARG A 215 46.33 -13.01 -43.40
N PRO A 216 47.27 -13.74 -42.77
CA PRO A 216 47.84 -14.95 -43.35
C PRO A 216 46.79 -16.07 -43.42
N SER A 217 46.90 -16.91 -44.46
CA SER A 217 46.02 -18.04 -44.74
C SER A 217 45.94 -19.05 -43.59
N LEU A 218 44.73 -19.29 -43.09
CA LEU A 218 44.39 -20.40 -42.18
C LEU A 218 44.18 -21.68 -42.99
N MET A 219 45.29 -22.29 -43.41
CA MET A 219 45.35 -23.72 -43.73
C MET A 219 46.65 -24.24 -43.13
N ASP A 220 46.62 -24.58 -41.84
CA ASP A 220 47.31 -25.75 -41.29
C ASP A 220 47.12 -25.86 -39.78
N LYS A 221 47.12 -27.11 -39.32
CA LYS A 221 46.94 -27.59 -37.93
C LYS A 221 45.49 -27.66 -37.43
N GLN A 222 44.76 -28.60 -38.02
CA GLN A 222 43.93 -29.52 -37.21
C GLN A 222 44.82 -30.16 -36.13
N ARG A 223 44.75 -29.64 -34.90
CA ARG A 223 45.00 -30.43 -33.68
C ARG A 223 43.91 -30.07 -32.68
N SER A 224 43.25 -31.09 -32.17
CA SER A 224 42.16 -31.05 -31.21
C SER A 224 42.51 -30.24 -29.96
N CYS A 225 41.82 -29.13 -29.73
CA CYS A 225 41.74 -28.49 -28.42
C CYS A 225 40.45 -28.98 -27.76
N ALA A 226 40.51 -30.15 -27.12
CA ALA A 226 39.42 -30.62 -26.26
C ALA A 226 39.45 -29.80 -24.97
N ALA A 227 38.35 -29.11 -24.65
CA ALA A 227 38.14 -28.59 -23.31
C ALA A 227 38.14 -29.77 -22.32
N GLN A 228 38.75 -29.60 -21.15
CA GLN A 228 38.79 -30.61 -20.09
C GLN A 228 38.25 -30.01 -18.80
N LEU A 229 37.23 -30.64 -18.19
CA LEU A 229 36.61 -30.20 -16.94
C LEU A 229 36.76 -31.29 -15.88
N GLN A 230 37.30 -30.97 -14.71
CA GLN A 230 37.33 -31.89 -13.59
C GLN A 230 36.10 -31.65 -12.70
N ASN A 231 35.28 -32.67 -12.51
CA ASN A 231 34.09 -32.57 -11.66
C ASN A 231 34.45 -32.57 -10.15
N ALA A 232 33.45 -32.37 -9.28
CA ALA A 232 33.65 -32.31 -7.83
C ALA A 232 34.19 -33.63 -7.21
N GLU A 233 34.03 -34.77 -7.89
CA GLU A 233 34.60 -36.06 -7.49
C GLU A 233 36.01 -36.31 -8.04
N GLY A 234 36.62 -35.34 -8.74
CA GLY A 234 37.98 -35.44 -9.29
C GLY A 234 38.07 -36.15 -10.64
N ARG A 235 36.95 -36.46 -11.30
CA ARG A 235 36.90 -37.10 -12.62
C ARG A 235 37.00 -36.07 -13.75
N TRP A 236 37.83 -36.35 -14.75
CA TRP A 236 38.01 -35.53 -15.95
C TRP A 236 36.92 -35.83 -16.99
N LEU A 237 36.19 -34.80 -17.41
CA LEU A 237 35.26 -34.76 -18.54
C LEU A 237 36.00 -34.14 -19.72
N ASN A 238 36.03 -34.83 -20.87
CA ASN A 238 36.86 -34.45 -22.02
C ASN A 238 36.04 -34.15 -23.29
N GLU A 239 34.73 -34.40 -23.25
CA GLU A 239 33.80 -34.14 -24.35
C GLU A 239 33.02 -32.83 -24.10
N GLU A 240 32.87 -32.00 -25.13
CA GLU A 240 32.18 -30.70 -25.03
C GLU A 240 30.74 -30.85 -24.51
N ALA A 241 30.06 -31.93 -24.89
CA ALA A 241 28.72 -32.27 -24.43
C ALA A 241 28.67 -32.55 -22.92
N ASP A 242 29.63 -33.30 -22.38
CA ASP A 242 29.70 -33.66 -20.96
C ASP A 242 30.03 -32.43 -20.10
N ILE A 243 30.94 -31.59 -20.58
CA ILE A 243 31.31 -30.31 -19.94
C ILE A 243 30.11 -29.38 -19.89
N GLN A 244 29.38 -29.30 -21.01
CA GLN A 244 28.19 -28.49 -21.13
C GLN A 244 27.06 -29.00 -20.21
N GLU A 245 26.77 -30.30 -20.19
CA GLU A 245 25.76 -30.91 -19.33
C GLU A 245 26.10 -30.70 -17.84
N HIS A 246 27.37 -30.82 -17.46
CA HIS A 246 27.81 -30.61 -16.08
C HIS A 246 27.67 -29.15 -15.62
N ILE A 247 28.04 -28.20 -16.48
CA ILE A 247 27.88 -26.76 -16.23
C ILE A 247 26.38 -26.38 -16.19
N GLU A 248 25.58 -26.90 -17.12
CA GLU A 248 24.13 -26.67 -17.18
C GLU A 248 23.39 -27.25 -15.98
N THR A 249 23.75 -28.46 -15.54
CA THR A 249 23.19 -29.10 -14.34
C THR A 249 23.56 -28.31 -13.10
N TYR A 250 24.82 -27.94 -12.94
CA TYR A 250 25.29 -27.23 -11.75
C TYR A 250 24.74 -25.80 -11.63
N PHE A 251 24.84 -24.98 -12.67
CA PHE A 251 24.26 -23.64 -12.59
C PHE A 251 22.73 -23.70 -12.62
N GLY A 252 22.16 -24.71 -13.27
CA GLY A 252 20.76 -25.09 -13.12
C GLY A 252 20.39 -25.37 -11.66
N GLU A 253 21.26 -26.00 -10.88
CA GLU A 253 21.09 -26.29 -9.45
C GLU A 253 21.39 -25.11 -8.51
N ILE A 254 22.30 -24.19 -8.88
CA ILE A 254 22.55 -22.94 -8.14
C ILE A 254 21.39 -21.96 -8.30
N PHE A 255 20.80 -21.87 -9.50
CA PHE A 255 19.67 -21.00 -9.78
C PHE A 255 18.30 -21.68 -9.59
N ARG A 256 18.25 -23.01 -9.43
CA ARG A 256 17.14 -23.67 -8.75
C ARG A 256 17.27 -23.32 -7.28
N SER A 257 16.27 -22.64 -6.74
CA SER A 257 15.97 -22.82 -5.32
C SER A 257 15.98 -24.33 -5.03
N ARG A 258 16.88 -24.83 -4.18
CA ARG A 258 16.89 -26.25 -3.80
C ARG A 258 15.45 -26.67 -3.52
N ASN A 259 14.94 -27.66 -4.25
CA ASN A 259 13.70 -28.28 -3.83
C ASN A 259 13.97 -28.93 -2.47
N PRO A 260 13.11 -28.72 -1.47
CA PRO A 260 13.32 -29.25 -0.14
C PRO A 260 13.45 -30.78 -0.20
N THR A 261 14.45 -31.33 0.49
CA THR A 261 14.55 -32.78 0.66
C THR A 261 13.42 -33.29 1.56
N GLU A 262 13.11 -34.59 1.55
CA GLU A 262 12.06 -35.14 2.43
C GLU A 262 12.38 -34.85 3.91
N ASN A 263 13.65 -34.94 4.30
CA ASN A 263 14.10 -34.58 5.65
C ASN A 263 13.95 -33.08 5.97
N ASP A 264 14.13 -32.19 4.99
CA ASP A 264 13.83 -30.76 5.19
C ASP A 264 12.33 -30.52 5.39
N LEU A 265 11.49 -31.22 4.61
CA LEU A 265 10.03 -31.15 4.73
C LEU A 265 9.53 -31.69 6.08
N GLU A 266 10.06 -32.85 6.52
CA GLU A 266 9.75 -33.44 7.81
C GLU A 266 10.15 -32.50 8.94
N LYS A 267 11.41 -32.06 8.99
CA LYS A 267 11.86 -31.10 10.02
C LYS A 267 11.09 -29.79 10.00
N GLY A 268 10.65 -29.33 8.83
CA GLY A 268 9.85 -28.11 8.69
C GLY A 268 8.40 -28.25 9.15
N THR A 269 7.85 -29.47 9.20
CA THR A 269 6.42 -29.72 9.47
C THR A 269 6.15 -30.59 10.70
N GLU A 270 7.17 -31.23 11.28
CA GLU A 270 7.05 -32.14 12.43
C GLU A 270 6.47 -31.47 13.68
N ALA A 271 6.64 -30.16 13.82
CA ALA A 271 6.16 -29.41 14.97
C ALA A 271 4.67 -29.03 14.86
N ILE A 272 4.05 -29.20 13.69
CA ILE A 272 2.65 -28.80 13.45
C ILE A 272 1.74 -29.69 14.29
N SER A 273 0.95 -29.05 15.15
CA SER A 273 -0.08 -29.73 15.94
C SER A 273 -1.37 -29.88 15.13
N VAL A 274 -2.00 -31.05 15.23
CA VAL A 274 -3.35 -31.27 14.72
C VAL A 274 -4.33 -30.45 15.56
N ARG A 275 -5.09 -29.54 14.92
CA ARG A 275 -6.08 -28.69 15.60
C ARG A 275 -7.53 -28.95 15.20
N ILE A 276 -7.77 -29.90 14.29
CA ILE A 276 -9.12 -30.24 13.85
C ILE A 276 -9.72 -31.24 14.85
N SER A 277 -10.84 -30.88 15.49
CA SER A 277 -11.57 -31.79 16.39
C SER A 277 -12.39 -32.81 15.60
N GLU A 278 -12.80 -33.90 16.24
CA GLU A 278 -13.70 -34.89 15.63
C GLU A 278 -15.01 -34.27 15.15
N ASP A 279 -15.56 -33.31 15.91
CA ASP A 279 -16.76 -32.57 15.51
C ASP A 279 -16.54 -31.74 14.24
N MET A 280 -15.38 -31.10 14.09
CA MET A 280 -15.03 -30.34 12.89
C MET A 280 -14.84 -31.26 11.68
N LEU A 281 -14.30 -32.47 11.88
CA LEU A 281 -14.21 -33.49 10.83
C LEU A 281 -15.60 -33.95 10.38
N LEU A 282 -16.53 -34.10 11.33
CA LEU A 282 -17.92 -34.45 11.06
C LEU A 282 -18.65 -33.33 10.29
N GLU A 283 -18.46 -32.07 10.67
CA GLU A 283 -19.00 -30.92 9.94
C GLU A 283 -18.44 -30.82 8.52
N ARG A 284 -17.13 -31.07 8.34
CA ARG A 284 -16.48 -31.05 7.03
C ARG A 284 -17.05 -32.08 6.04
N SER A 285 -17.66 -33.15 6.54
CA SER A 285 -18.28 -34.18 5.70
C SER A 285 -19.66 -33.77 5.13
N LYS A 286 -20.24 -32.67 5.62
CA LYS A 286 -21.52 -32.14 5.14
C LYS A 286 -21.34 -31.31 3.85
N PRO A 287 -22.33 -31.30 2.94
CA PRO A 287 -22.31 -30.41 1.78
C PRO A 287 -22.39 -28.95 2.20
N TYR A 288 -21.60 -28.09 1.56
CA TYR A 288 -21.57 -26.65 1.83
C TYR A 288 -22.80 -25.93 1.25
N THR A 289 -23.31 -24.95 1.99
CA THR A 289 -24.39 -24.06 1.58
C THR A 289 -23.85 -22.76 0.96
N ALA A 290 -24.66 -22.09 0.13
CA ALA A 290 -24.28 -20.80 -0.45
C ALA A 290 -24.03 -19.71 0.62
N GLU A 291 -24.75 -19.79 1.74
CA GLU A 291 -24.61 -18.88 2.88
C GLU A 291 -23.30 -19.11 3.62
N GLU A 292 -22.90 -20.37 3.83
CA GLU A 292 -21.59 -20.71 4.41
C GLU A 292 -20.44 -20.25 3.52
N VAL A 293 -20.55 -20.44 2.21
CA VAL A 293 -19.53 -19.96 1.25
C VAL A 293 -19.45 -18.43 1.27
N SER A 294 -20.60 -17.74 1.31
CA SER A 294 -20.66 -16.27 1.42
C SER A 294 -20.07 -15.77 2.75
N LEU A 295 -20.41 -16.44 3.85
CA LEU A 295 -19.88 -16.14 5.18
C LEU A 295 -18.37 -16.37 5.22
N ALA A 296 -17.89 -17.50 4.70
CA ALA A 296 -16.46 -17.80 4.58
C ALA A 296 -15.76 -16.73 3.74
N LEU A 297 -16.27 -16.38 2.56
CA LEU A 297 -15.73 -15.30 1.70
C LEU A 297 -15.73 -13.94 2.39
N SER A 298 -16.71 -13.65 3.24
CA SER A 298 -16.75 -12.41 4.03
C SER A 298 -15.73 -12.41 5.18
N GLN A 299 -15.48 -13.59 5.76
CA GLN A 299 -14.44 -13.84 6.75
C GLN A 299 -13.04 -13.90 6.12
N MET A 300 -12.99 -14.15 4.81
CA MET A 300 -12.02 -13.88 3.74
C MET A 300 -11.02 -12.71 3.85
N ALA A 301 -11.30 -11.74 4.72
CA ALA A 301 -10.73 -10.39 4.60
C ALA A 301 -9.19 -10.34 4.85
N PRO A 302 -8.44 -9.53 4.08
CA PRO A 302 -6.96 -9.50 4.08
C PRO A 302 -6.31 -8.93 5.36
N LEU A 303 -7.09 -8.64 6.41
CA LEU A 303 -6.62 -8.03 7.66
C LEU A 303 -6.49 -9.02 8.82
N LYS A 304 -6.61 -10.33 8.56
CA LYS A 304 -6.46 -11.39 9.57
C LYS A 304 -5.00 -11.82 9.71
N SER A 305 -4.59 -12.11 10.94
CA SER A 305 -3.27 -12.63 11.32
C SER A 305 -3.36 -14.13 11.67
N PRO A 306 -2.29 -14.95 11.52
CA PRO A 306 -2.28 -16.30 12.06
C PRO A 306 -2.48 -16.31 13.59
N GLY A 307 -3.39 -17.14 14.09
CA GLY A 307 -3.73 -17.25 15.52
C GLY A 307 -5.11 -17.90 15.75
N SER A 308 -5.48 -18.16 17.01
CA SER A 308 -6.82 -18.68 17.36
C SER A 308 -7.92 -17.75 16.82
N ASP A 309 -8.99 -18.32 16.29
CA ASP A 309 -10.05 -17.64 15.52
C ASP A 309 -10.35 -16.19 15.94
N GLY A 310 -10.19 -15.25 14.98
CA GLY A 310 -10.59 -13.85 15.16
C GLY A 310 -9.48 -12.83 15.48
N TRP A 311 -8.20 -13.23 15.41
CA TRP A 311 -7.06 -12.30 15.51
C TRP A 311 -7.05 -11.27 14.37
N LEU A 312 -7.17 -9.99 14.74
CA LEU A 312 -7.06 -8.87 13.79
C LEU A 312 -5.63 -8.36 13.75
N ILE A 313 -5.25 -7.76 12.63
CA ILE A 313 -3.99 -7.00 12.48
C ILE A 313 -3.76 -5.99 13.61
N THR A 314 -4.84 -5.39 14.14
CA THR A 314 -4.77 -4.45 15.26
C THR A 314 -4.31 -5.11 16.56
N ASP A 315 -4.60 -6.39 16.76
CA ASP A 315 -4.23 -7.11 17.98
C ASP A 315 -2.71 -7.34 18.00
N ASN A 316 -2.11 -7.68 16.85
CA ASN A 316 -0.65 -7.75 16.69
C ASN A 316 0.01 -6.41 16.96
N ILE A 317 -0.53 -5.32 16.40
CA ILE A 317 0.00 -3.97 16.64
C ILE A 317 -0.03 -3.64 18.14
N LEU A 318 -1.16 -3.88 18.80
CA LEU A 318 -1.33 -3.57 20.22
C LEU A 318 -0.41 -4.44 21.10
N LEU A 319 -0.27 -5.73 20.81
CA LEU A 319 0.65 -6.63 21.50
C LEU A 319 2.12 -6.23 21.29
N ALA A 320 2.54 -6.01 20.04
CA ALA A 320 3.90 -5.59 19.71
C ALA A 320 4.25 -4.29 20.46
N PHE A 321 3.32 -3.34 20.48
CA PHE A 321 3.50 -2.08 21.18
C PHE A 321 3.60 -2.26 22.70
N GLU A 322 2.80 -3.16 23.28
CA GLU A 322 2.82 -3.44 24.72
C GLU A 322 4.13 -4.12 25.15
N VAL A 323 4.62 -5.07 24.36
CA VAL A 323 5.90 -5.75 24.57
C VAL A 323 7.06 -4.77 24.39
N ASN A 324 7.07 -3.96 23.33
CA ASN A 324 8.10 -2.94 23.12
C ASN A 324 8.12 -1.87 24.21
N HIS A 325 6.95 -1.47 24.74
CA HIS A 325 6.87 -0.57 25.90
C HIS A 325 7.51 -1.22 27.14
N TYR A 326 7.30 -2.51 27.37
CA TYR A 326 7.99 -3.25 28.43
C TYR A 326 9.52 -3.28 28.21
N LEU A 327 9.99 -3.62 27.01
CA LEU A 327 11.44 -3.65 26.69
C LEU A 327 12.10 -2.29 26.95
N ASN A 328 11.44 -1.20 26.55
CA ASN A 328 11.95 0.16 26.74
C ASN A 328 11.96 0.60 28.21
N THR A 329 10.97 0.18 29.00
CA THR A 329 10.85 0.59 30.41
C THR A 329 11.58 -0.33 31.39
N LYS A 330 12.01 -1.51 30.95
CA LYS A 330 12.83 -2.44 31.74
C LYS A 330 14.27 -1.93 31.91
N LYS A 331 14.49 -1.15 32.97
CA LYS A 331 15.80 -0.54 33.30
C LYS A 331 16.65 -1.35 34.28
N TRP A 332 16.06 -2.29 35.01
CA TRP A 332 16.73 -3.04 36.09
C TRP A 332 16.51 -4.54 35.97
N GLY A 333 17.38 -5.31 36.64
CA GLY A 333 17.36 -6.77 36.69
C GLY A 333 18.42 -7.42 35.78
N LYS A 334 18.84 -8.64 36.14
CA LYS A 334 19.95 -9.36 35.49
C LYS A 334 19.62 -9.87 34.08
N LYS A 335 18.34 -10.06 33.74
CA LYS A 335 17.90 -10.64 32.46
C LYS A 335 17.52 -9.56 31.45
N GLY A 336 18.30 -9.44 30.37
CA GLY A 336 17.98 -8.66 29.18
C GLY A 336 17.00 -9.39 28.26
N HIS A 337 16.29 -8.66 27.41
CA HIS A 337 15.35 -9.21 26.43
C HIS A 337 15.57 -8.54 25.07
N MET A 338 15.14 -9.19 24.00
CA MET A 338 15.24 -8.68 22.64
C MET A 338 13.94 -8.89 21.86
N ALA A 339 13.73 -8.03 20.87
CA ALA A 339 12.75 -8.17 19.81
C ALA A 339 13.50 -8.20 18.47
N VAL A 340 13.33 -9.26 17.70
CA VAL A 340 13.92 -9.42 16.35
C VAL A 340 12.80 -9.23 15.34
N LYS A 341 12.96 -8.25 14.46
CA LYS A 341 12.09 -8.04 13.30
C LYS A 341 12.75 -8.68 12.08
N LEU A 342 12.03 -9.57 11.42
CA LEU A 342 12.48 -10.27 10.23
C LEU A 342 11.72 -9.76 8.99
N ASP A 343 12.44 -9.67 7.88
CA ASP A 343 11.90 -9.30 6.55
C ASP A 343 12.06 -10.49 5.60
N ILE A 344 10.96 -11.08 5.14
CA ILE A 344 10.98 -12.24 4.24
C ILE A 344 10.93 -11.77 2.77
N SER A 345 11.94 -12.14 1.99
CA SER A 345 12.05 -11.70 0.59
C SER A 345 11.05 -12.41 -0.32
N LYS A 346 10.16 -11.65 -0.97
CA LYS A 346 9.17 -12.17 -1.95
C LYS A 346 8.37 -13.34 -1.38
N ALA A 347 7.79 -13.13 -0.19
CA ALA A 347 7.23 -14.18 0.65
C ALA A 347 6.22 -15.10 -0.06
N TYR A 348 5.36 -14.57 -0.94
CA TYR A 348 4.40 -15.38 -1.72
C TYR A 348 5.05 -16.15 -2.87
N ASP A 349 6.01 -15.53 -3.58
CA ASP A 349 6.56 -16.08 -4.82
C ASP A 349 7.52 -17.25 -4.57
N LYS A 350 8.14 -17.29 -3.37
CA LYS A 350 9.19 -18.26 -3.05
C LYS A 350 8.69 -19.55 -2.40
N VAL A 351 7.43 -19.60 -1.93
CA VAL A 351 6.86 -20.79 -1.24
C VAL A 351 6.95 -22.03 -2.14
N LYS A 352 7.58 -23.09 -1.63
CA LYS A 352 7.69 -24.38 -2.30
C LYS A 352 6.41 -25.19 -2.16
N TRP A 353 5.98 -25.80 -3.26
CA TRP A 353 4.75 -26.60 -3.30
C TRP A 353 4.78 -27.84 -2.43
N LYS A 354 5.87 -28.61 -2.49
CA LYS A 354 6.02 -29.80 -1.65
C LYS A 354 5.91 -29.48 -0.16
N PHE A 355 6.35 -28.29 0.24
CA PHE A 355 6.20 -27.81 1.60
C PHE A 355 4.75 -27.50 1.94
N LEU A 356 4.05 -26.72 1.11
CA LEU A 356 2.63 -26.42 1.33
C LEU A 356 1.77 -27.71 1.34
N GLU A 357 2.06 -28.66 0.44
CA GLU A 357 1.40 -29.97 0.43
C GLU A 357 1.63 -30.72 1.76
N LYS A 358 2.88 -30.79 2.24
CA LYS A 358 3.21 -31.42 3.53
C LYS A 358 2.52 -30.71 4.70
N VAL A 359 2.47 -29.37 4.70
CA VAL A 359 1.77 -28.56 5.72
C VAL A 359 0.27 -28.88 5.73
N LEU A 360 -0.37 -28.98 4.55
CA LEU A 360 -1.78 -29.32 4.42
C LEU A 360 -2.07 -30.73 4.93
N VAL A 361 -1.23 -31.71 4.58
CA VAL A 361 -1.34 -33.09 5.05
C VAL A 361 -1.16 -33.16 6.57
N SER A 362 -0.12 -32.52 7.13
CA SER A 362 0.10 -32.44 8.58
C SER A 362 -1.05 -31.74 9.31
N SER A 363 -1.76 -30.85 8.63
CA SER A 363 -2.96 -30.16 9.13
C SER A 363 -4.27 -30.92 8.83
N GLN A 364 -4.20 -32.17 8.36
CA GLN A 364 -5.33 -33.06 8.04
C GLN A 364 -6.26 -32.59 6.90
N PHE A 365 -5.79 -31.73 5.98
CA PHE A 365 -6.49 -31.44 4.73
C PHE A 365 -6.14 -32.51 3.68
N SER A 366 -7.13 -33.27 3.20
CA SER A 366 -6.90 -34.37 2.24
C SER A 366 -6.91 -33.90 0.78
N SER A 367 -5.88 -34.31 0.02
CA SER A 367 -5.73 -34.29 -1.45
C SER A 367 -6.10 -32.99 -2.17
N ILE A 368 -5.30 -31.93 -1.97
CA ILE A 368 -5.24 -30.81 -2.90
C ILE A 368 -4.10 -31.11 -3.88
N VAL A 369 -4.40 -31.23 -5.18
CA VAL A 369 -3.39 -31.45 -6.23
C VAL A 369 -3.09 -30.11 -6.90
N PRO A 370 -1.99 -29.43 -6.56
CA PRO A 370 -1.66 -28.13 -7.11
C PRO A 370 -1.12 -28.24 -8.54
N GLN A 371 -1.45 -27.26 -9.39
CA GLN A 371 -0.93 -27.18 -10.77
C GLN A 371 0.09 -26.04 -10.98
N ARG A 372 0.12 -25.00 -10.12
CA ARG A 372 0.94 -23.76 -10.27
C ARG A 372 1.13 -23.01 -8.94
N GLY A 373 2.16 -22.13 -8.86
CA GLY A 373 2.56 -21.18 -7.78
C GLY A 373 1.47 -20.30 -7.14
N LEU A 374 1.63 -19.94 -5.84
CA LEU A 374 0.69 -19.07 -5.12
C LEU A 374 0.66 -17.72 -5.82
N ARG A 375 -0.48 -17.35 -6.38
CA ARG A 375 -0.60 -16.15 -7.19
C ARG A 375 -1.00 -14.97 -6.31
N GLN A 376 -0.25 -13.87 -6.39
CA GLN A 376 -0.71 -12.60 -5.83
C GLN A 376 -2.00 -12.14 -6.51
N GLY A 377 -2.99 -11.78 -5.70
CA GLY A 377 -4.33 -11.39 -6.16
C GLY A 377 -5.35 -12.53 -6.23
N ASP A 378 -4.95 -13.78 -5.95
CA ASP A 378 -5.88 -14.88 -5.68
C ASP A 378 -6.43 -14.76 -4.24
N PRO A 379 -7.77 -14.74 -4.04
CA PRO A 379 -8.39 -14.70 -2.71
C PRO A 379 -7.94 -15.81 -1.74
N LEU A 380 -7.52 -16.97 -2.24
CA LEU A 380 -7.12 -18.11 -1.42
C LEU A 380 -5.64 -18.04 -0.99
N SER A 381 -4.78 -17.38 -1.78
CA SER A 381 -3.33 -17.30 -1.52
C SER A 381 -2.97 -16.79 -0.13
N PRO A 382 -3.60 -15.73 0.43
CA PRO A 382 -3.32 -15.29 1.79
C PRO A 382 -3.55 -16.38 2.85
N TYR A 383 -4.59 -17.20 2.71
CA TYR A 383 -4.92 -18.26 3.68
C TYR A 383 -3.96 -19.43 3.61
N LEU A 384 -3.60 -19.86 2.39
CA LEU A 384 -2.57 -20.87 2.20
C LEU A 384 -1.22 -20.40 2.74
N PHE A 385 -0.93 -19.11 2.61
CA PHE A 385 0.25 -18.51 3.23
C PHE A 385 0.18 -18.54 4.76
N LEU A 386 -0.97 -18.23 5.37
CA LEU A 386 -1.15 -18.32 6.83
C LEU A 386 -0.85 -19.75 7.33
N LEU A 387 -1.31 -20.78 6.60
CA LEU A 387 -1.00 -22.18 6.92
C LEU A 387 0.50 -22.47 6.83
N CYS A 388 1.20 -21.97 5.80
CA CYS A 388 2.66 -22.09 5.72
C CYS A 388 3.35 -21.42 6.92
N THR A 389 2.89 -20.25 7.36
CA THR A 389 3.46 -19.57 8.54
C THR A 389 3.16 -20.28 9.86
N GLU A 390 2.12 -21.11 9.93
CA GLU A 390 1.84 -21.93 11.13
C GLU A 390 2.95 -22.94 11.39
N ALA A 391 3.57 -23.49 10.33
CA ALA A 391 4.74 -24.35 10.45
C ALA A 391 5.91 -23.62 11.15
N PHE A 392 6.16 -22.36 10.75
CA PHE A 392 7.17 -21.52 11.38
C PHE A 392 6.83 -21.18 12.84
N SER A 393 5.57 -20.82 13.12
CA SER A 393 5.08 -20.61 14.48
C SER A 393 5.30 -21.85 15.35
N SER A 394 4.99 -23.03 14.82
CA SER A 394 5.11 -24.31 15.52
C SER A 394 6.57 -24.64 15.86
N LEU A 395 7.51 -24.37 14.94
CA LEU A 395 8.94 -24.54 15.21
C LEU A 395 9.41 -23.62 16.36
N LEU A 396 9.00 -22.34 16.36
CA LEU A 396 9.33 -21.41 17.44
C LEU A 396 8.71 -21.87 18.78
N GLN A 397 7.47 -22.36 18.76
CA GLN A 397 6.82 -22.91 19.95
C GLN A 397 7.56 -24.14 20.48
N ARG A 398 8.06 -25.03 19.62
CA ARG A 398 8.87 -26.18 20.04
C ARG A 398 10.13 -25.73 20.78
N GLU A 399 10.85 -24.76 20.24
CA GLU A 399 12.03 -24.18 20.90
C GLU A 399 11.67 -23.52 22.24
N GLU A 400 10.48 -22.90 22.33
CA GLU A 400 9.97 -22.35 23.58
C GLU A 400 9.64 -23.42 24.63
N HIS A 401 8.99 -24.52 24.24
CA HIS A 401 8.71 -25.66 25.13
C HIS A 401 9.98 -26.35 25.61
N SER A 402 11.03 -26.41 24.76
CA SER A 402 12.34 -26.94 25.13
C SER A 402 13.15 -26.01 26.06
N GLY A 403 12.68 -24.78 26.27
CA GLY A 403 13.34 -23.77 27.10
C GLY A 403 14.53 -23.06 26.44
N ARG A 404 14.86 -23.40 25.18
CA ARG A 404 15.95 -22.76 24.41
C ARG A 404 15.59 -21.32 23.99
N ILE A 405 14.31 -21.07 23.71
CA ILE A 405 13.77 -19.72 23.54
C ILE A 405 12.86 -19.43 24.73
N GLN A 406 13.03 -18.27 25.36
CA GLN A 406 12.16 -17.84 26.44
C GLN A 406 11.40 -16.57 26.05
N GLY A 407 10.11 -16.70 25.75
CA GLY A 407 9.24 -15.57 25.37
C GLY A 407 9.13 -14.48 26.45
N VAL A 408 8.70 -13.29 26.04
CA VAL A 408 8.61 -12.10 26.90
C VAL A 408 7.27 -12.05 27.63
N ALA A 409 7.29 -11.97 28.95
CA ALA A 409 6.12 -11.64 29.76
C ALA A 409 6.21 -10.18 30.24
N VAL A 410 5.20 -9.37 29.93
CA VAL A 410 5.18 -7.94 30.28
C VAL A 410 4.99 -7.67 31.79
N CYS A 411 4.41 -8.64 32.52
CA CYS A 411 4.31 -8.66 33.97
C CYS A 411 4.27 -10.12 34.48
N ARG A 412 4.35 -10.33 35.80
CA ARG A 412 4.49 -11.67 36.43
C ARG A 412 3.38 -12.67 36.05
N HIS A 413 2.15 -12.19 35.86
CA HIS A 413 0.98 -13.01 35.56
C HIS A 413 0.52 -12.92 34.10
N ALA A 414 1.23 -12.15 33.27
CA ALA A 414 0.92 -12.06 31.85
C ALA A 414 1.39 -13.33 31.12
N PRO A 415 0.65 -13.78 30.09
CA PRO A 415 1.16 -14.82 29.20
C PRO A 415 2.45 -14.36 28.53
N ARG A 416 3.33 -15.31 28.22
CA ARG A 416 4.55 -15.05 27.45
C ARG A 416 4.17 -14.87 25.98
N VAL A 417 4.77 -13.87 25.35
CA VAL A 417 4.68 -13.64 23.92
C VAL A 417 6.06 -13.92 23.34
N SER A 418 6.16 -14.94 22.49
CA SER A 418 7.41 -15.32 21.82
C SER A 418 7.50 -14.85 20.38
N HIS A 419 6.37 -14.68 19.69
CA HIS A 419 6.35 -14.21 18.31
C HIS A 419 4.99 -13.62 17.91
N LEU A 420 5.00 -12.74 16.91
CA LEU A 420 3.82 -12.19 16.24
C LEU A 420 4.08 -12.23 14.73
N LEU A 421 3.21 -12.94 13.99
CA LEU A 421 3.36 -13.14 12.55
C LEU A 421 2.25 -12.39 11.82
N PHE A 422 2.58 -11.68 10.76
CA PHE A 422 1.58 -11.16 9.83
C PHE A 422 2.17 -11.12 8.43
N ALA A 423 1.74 -12.03 7.56
CA ALA A 423 2.31 -12.20 6.23
C ALA A 423 3.86 -12.28 6.30
N ASP A 424 4.56 -11.34 5.66
CA ASP A 424 6.01 -11.17 5.62
C ASP A 424 6.60 -10.44 6.84
N ASP A 425 5.79 -9.67 7.57
CA ASP A 425 6.19 -8.90 8.77
C ASP A 425 6.20 -9.80 10.02
N THR A 426 7.37 -10.34 10.36
CA THR A 426 7.57 -11.24 11.50
C THR A 426 8.30 -10.56 12.65
N LEU A 427 7.75 -10.67 13.87
CA LEU A 427 8.40 -10.26 15.12
C LEU A 427 8.62 -11.46 16.03
N ILE A 428 9.83 -11.61 16.54
CA ILE A 428 10.20 -12.62 17.54
C ILE A 428 10.64 -11.90 18.82
N PHE A 429 10.14 -12.33 19.96
CA PHE A 429 10.42 -11.77 21.28
C PHE A 429 10.99 -12.84 22.19
N CYS A 430 12.17 -12.60 22.77
CA CYS A 430 12.74 -13.55 23.71
C CYS A 430 13.72 -12.91 24.70
N GLN A 431 14.19 -13.69 25.67
CA GLN A 431 15.35 -13.32 26.47
C GLN A 431 16.56 -13.12 25.54
N ALA A 432 17.36 -12.08 25.79
CA ALA A 432 18.56 -11.81 25.00
C ALA A 432 19.69 -12.70 25.51
N THR A 433 19.99 -13.79 24.81
CA THR A 433 21.14 -14.67 25.04
C THR A 433 21.69 -15.20 23.72
N VAL A 434 22.93 -15.65 23.71
CA VAL A 434 23.59 -16.25 22.54
C VAL A 434 22.91 -17.55 22.11
N GLU A 435 22.44 -18.34 23.08
CA GLU A 435 21.73 -19.60 22.83
C GLU A 435 20.37 -19.36 22.16
N ALA A 436 19.63 -18.35 22.63
CA ALA A 436 18.35 -17.97 22.04
C ALA A 436 18.54 -17.44 20.61
N ALA A 437 19.58 -16.64 20.38
CA ALA A 437 19.95 -16.14 19.05
C ALA A 437 20.30 -17.28 18.07
N SER A 438 21.10 -18.24 18.53
CA SER A 438 21.47 -19.43 17.74
C SER A 438 20.25 -20.28 17.42
N SER A 439 19.38 -20.50 18.40
CA SER A 439 18.13 -21.28 18.22
C SER A 439 17.19 -20.62 17.20
N ILE A 440 17.12 -19.29 17.19
CA ILE A 440 16.36 -18.55 16.17
C ILE A 440 16.96 -18.81 14.77
N LEU A 441 18.28 -18.74 14.60
CA LEU A 441 18.93 -19.02 13.31
C LEU A 441 18.72 -20.46 12.85
N ASP A 442 18.75 -21.42 13.77
CA ASP A 442 18.50 -22.83 13.44
C ASP A 442 17.08 -23.03 12.92
N VAL A 443 16.08 -22.45 13.60
CA VAL A 443 14.68 -22.48 13.16
C VAL A 443 14.51 -21.80 11.81
N LEU A 444 15.12 -20.63 11.63
CA LEU A 444 15.10 -19.89 10.37
C LEU A 444 15.71 -20.70 9.23
N GLY A 445 16.84 -21.36 9.46
CA GLY A 445 17.50 -22.20 8.47
C GLY A 445 16.68 -23.44 8.11
N ILE A 446 16.02 -24.09 9.08
CA ILE A 446 15.10 -25.20 8.81
C ILE A 446 13.93 -24.71 7.96
N PHE A 447 13.31 -23.60 8.36
CA PHE A 447 12.15 -23.05 7.67
C PHE A 447 12.50 -22.57 6.25
N GLU A 448 13.64 -21.91 6.05
CA GLU A 448 14.12 -21.47 4.74
C GLU A 448 14.37 -22.66 3.80
N ARG A 449 15.04 -23.72 4.29
CA ARG A 449 15.28 -24.94 3.48
C ARG A 449 13.99 -25.66 3.12
N ALA A 450 13.05 -25.75 4.04
CA ALA A 450 11.77 -26.44 3.83
C ALA A 450 10.84 -25.62 2.92
N SER A 451 10.61 -24.35 3.24
CA SER A 451 9.61 -23.50 2.57
C SER A 451 10.13 -22.79 1.33
N GLY A 452 11.45 -22.62 1.19
CA GLY A 452 12.10 -21.77 0.19
C GLY A 452 12.04 -20.27 0.48
N GLN A 453 11.46 -19.85 1.60
CA GLN A 453 11.35 -18.44 1.98
C GLN A 453 12.68 -17.93 2.56
N GLU A 454 13.32 -17.03 1.82
CA GLU A 454 14.62 -16.45 2.18
C GLU A 454 14.45 -15.19 3.03
N ILE A 455 15.28 -15.09 4.07
CA ILE A 455 15.26 -13.96 5.00
C ILE A 455 16.22 -12.87 4.52
N ASN A 456 15.75 -11.63 4.50
CA ASN A 456 16.58 -10.48 4.22
C ASN A 456 17.23 -9.96 5.50
N PHE A 457 18.41 -10.48 5.83
CA PHE A 457 19.17 -10.04 7.01
C PHE A 457 19.54 -8.55 6.97
N ALA A 458 19.68 -7.95 5.77
CA ALA A 458 20.00 -6.53 5.62
C ALA A 458 18.82 -5.59 5.95
N LYS A 459 17.58 -6.07 5.81
CA LYS A 459 16.34 -5.36 6.18
C LYS A 459 15.78 -5.79 7.53
N SER A 460 16.29 -6.87 8.09
CA SER A 460 15.93 -7.33 9.43
C SER A 460 16.60 -6.45 10.48
N SER A 461 15.96 -6.31 11.66
CA SER A 461 16.45 -5.46 12.74
C SER A 461 16.28 -6.12 14.11
N VAL A 462 17.10 -5.72 15.08
CA VAL A 462 16.99 -6.19 16.47
C VAL A 462 16.94 -5.02 17.46
N VAL A 463 16.01 -5.09 18.41
CA VAL A 463 15.83 -4.11 19.48
C VAL A 463 16.02 -4.80 20.82
N PHE A 464 16.85 -4.21 21.69
CA PHE A 464 17.15 -4.74 23.01
C PHE A 464 16.45 -3.95 24.13
N SER A 465 16.13 -4.63 25.23
CA SER A 465 15.66 -3.96 26.45
C SER A 465 16.75 -3.08 27.05
N SER A 466 16.33 -2.00 27.74
CA SER A 466 17.24 -0.98 28.27
C SER A 466 18.30 -1.54 29.23
N ASN A 467 17.99 -2.61 29.97
CA ASN A 467 18.89 -3.28 30.92
C ASN A 467 19.83 -4.33 30.30
N THR A 468 19.80 -4.55 28.98
CA THR A 468 20.67 -5.54 28.33
C THR A 468 22.10 -5.01 28.23
N ASN A 469 23.07 -5.81 28.67
CA ASN A 469 24.50 -5.48 28.67
C ASN A 469 25.00 -5.18 27.24
N PRO A 470 25.74 -4.07 27.00
CA PRO A 470 26.34 -3.75 25.69
C PRO A 470 27.18 -4.88 25.08
N THR A 471 27.97 -5.61 25.86
CA THR A 471 28.77 -6.74 25.38
C THR A 471 27.87 -7.86 24.86
N LEU A 472 26.85 -8.23 25.63
CA LEU A 472 25.87 -9.24 25.23
C LEU A 472 25.07 -8.81 24.00
N ARG A 473 24.80 -7.50 23.82
CA ARG A 473 24.19 -7.00 22.58
C ARG A 473 25.08 -7.27 21.38
N ALA A 474 26.37 -6.95 21.49
CA ALA A 474 27.33 -7.18 20.41
C ALA A 474 27.45 -8.67 20.07
N GLU A 475 27.51 -9.55 21.08
CA GLU A 475 27.54 -11.01 20.87
C GLU A 475 26.29 -11.52 20.16
N VAL A 476 25.09 -11.12 20.62
CA VAL A 476 23.83 -11.52 19.98
C VAL A 476 23.71 -10.98 18.56
N GLN A 477 24.18 -9.76 18.30
CA GLN A 477 24.20 -9.17 16.97
C GLN A 477 25.15 -9.89 16.03
N ASP A 478 26.32 -10.28 16.52
CA ASP A 478 27.29 -11.06 15.75
C ASP A 478 26.73 -12.44 15.39
N VAL A 479 26.07 -13.11 16.33
CA VAL A 479 25.40 -14.39 16.04
C VAL A 479 24.32 -14.19 14.98
N LEU A 480 23.37 -13.27 15.21
CA LEU A 480 22.22 -13.06 14.31
C LEU A 480 22.62 -12.47 12.94
N GLN A 481 23.79 -11.85 12.82
CA GLN A 481 24.21 -11.07 11.65
C GLN A 481 23.22 -9.93 11.30
N ILE A 482 22.49 -9.42 12.31
CA ILE A 482 21.46 -8.39 12.18
C ILE A 482 21.88 -7.13 12.94
N ARG A 483 21.61 -5.96 12.36
CA ARG A 483 21.92 -4.66 12.98
C ARG A 483 20.94 -4.33 14.10
N ALA A 484 21.43 -3.67 15.14
CA ALA A 484 20.53 -2.95 16.04
C ALA A 484 20.13 -1.65 15.38
N GLU A 485 18.82 -1.44 15.20
CA GLU A 485 18.30 -0.19 14.69
C GLU A 485 18.00 0.83 15.79
N GLY A 486 18.00 2.11 15.39
CA GLY A 486 17.52 3.22 16.19
C GLY A 486 16.00 3.16 16.39
N ARG A 487 15.48 3.97 17.31
CA ARG A 487 14.11 3.90 17.89
C ARG A 487 12.92 4.23 16.95
N HIS A 488 13.00 3.96 15.64
CA HIS A 488 12.04 4.45 14.65
C HIS A 488 11.54 3.40 13.64
N ASP A 489 11.45 2.12 14.04
CA ASP A 489 10.94 1.07 13.16
C ASP A 489 9.41 1.10 13.05
N LEU A 490 8.92 0.97 11.82
CA LEU A 490 7.51 0.74 11.53
C LEU A 490 7.24 -0.77 11.58
N TYR A 491 6.13 -1.17 12.20
CA TYR A 491 5.56 -2.51 12.13
C TYR A 491 4.14 -2.38 11.58
N LEU A 492 3.85 -3.09 10.49
CA LEU A 492 2.55 -3.03 9.81
C LEU A 492 2.12 -1.59 9.45
N GLY A 493 3.10 -0.77 9.05
CA GLY A 493 2.89 0.64 8.67
C GLY A 493 2.62 1.60 9.84
N LEU A 494 2.81 1.17 11.09
CA LEU A 494 2.63 1.97 12.29
C LEU A 494 3.89 1.97 13.18
N PRO A 495 4.14 3.01 13.97
CA PRO A 495 5.32 3.10 14.83
C PRO A 495 5.31 2.03 15.92
N THR A 496 6.45 1.34 16.10
CA THR A 496 6.65 0.34 17.17
C THR A 496 6.88 0.95 18.55
N VAL A 497 7.34 2.21 18.59
CA VAL A 497 7.59 2.96 19.82
C VAL A 497 7.14 4.42 19.63
N VAL A 498 6.34 4.92 20.58
CA VAL A 498 5.98 6.34 20.66
C VAL A 498 6.78 6.96 21.80
N GLY A 499 7.84 7.70 21.45
CA GLY A 499 8.68 8.44 22.40
C GLY A 499 7.99 9.69 22.97
N LYS A 500 8.78 10.62 23.54
CA LYS A 500 8.27 11.88 24.12
C LYS A 500 7.62 12.78 23.07
N SER A 501 8.13 12.80 21.84
CA SER A 501 7.59 13.61 20.74
C SER A 501 6.53 12.82 19.96
N ARG A 502 5.27 12.88 20.42
CA ARG A 502 4.14 12.17 19.79
C ARG A 502 3.76 12.75 18.43
N GLN A 503 4.03 14.03 18.20
CA GLN A 503 3.69 14.72 16.96
C GLN A 503 4.55 14.25 15.79
N THR A 504 5.87 14.17 15.99
CA THR A 504 6.82 13.71 14.97
C THR A 504 6.54 12.28 14.51
N VAL A 505 6.14 11.41 15.44
CA VAL A 505 5.85 10.00 15.16
C VAL A 505 4.66 9.80 14.22
N PHE A 506 3.64 10.66 14.30
CA PHE A 506 2.43 10.56 13.47
C PHE A 506 2.38 11.58 12.33
N GLN A 507 3.43 12.39 12.14
CA GLN A 507 3.49 13.42 11.10
C GLN A 507 3.34 12.84 9.70
N SER A 508 3.86 11.62 9.47
CA SER A 508 3.71 10.89 8.21
C SER A 508 2.24 10.65 7.80
N ILE A 509 1.29 10.60 8.77
CA ILE A 509 -0.14 10.53 8.46
C ILE A 509 -0.59 11.84 7.81
N ARG A 510 -0.23 12.98 8.41
CA ARG A 510 -0.51 14.30 7.86
C ARG A 510 0.12 14.47 6.48
N ASP A 511 1.36 14.05 6.31
CA ASP A 511 2.07 14.24 5.04
C ASP A 511 1.46 13.41 3.90
N ARG A 512 0.98 12.20 4.18
CA ARG A 512 0.21 11.42 3.21
C ARG A 512 -1.12 12.07 2.82
N VAL A 513 -1.81 12.68 3.78
CA VAL A 513 -3.03 13.46 3.48
C VAL A 513 -2.67 14.68 2.62
N TRP A 514 -1.59 15.39 2.95
CA TRP A 514 -1.10 16.53 2.18
C TRP A 514 -0.78 16.14 0.74
N GLN A 515 0.01 15.09 0.53
CA GLN A 515 0.44 14.64 -0.79
C GLN A 515 -0.75 14.35 -1.72
N ARG A 516 -1.81 13.74 -1.18
CA ARG A 516 -3.05 13.51 -1.94
C ARG A 516 -3.79 14.80 -2.28
N ILE A 517 -3.93 15.70 -1.30
CA ILE A 517 -4.61 16.99 -1.49
C ILE A 517 -3.86 17.85 -2.51
N SER A 518 -2.53 17.95 -2.43
CA SER A 518 -1.71 18.73 -3.35
C SER A 518 -1.85 18.24 -4.79
N GLY A 519 -1.76 16.92 -5.02
CA GLY A 519 -1.98 16.36 -6.36
C GLY A 519 -3.41 16.47 -6.89
N TRP A 520 -4.39 16.80 -6.04
CA TRP A 520 -5.76 17.12 -6.48
C TRP A 520 -5.97 18.60 -6.77
N ASN A 521 -5.19 19.50 -6.16
CA ASN A 521 -5.30 20.94 -6.45
C ASN A 521 -4.91 21.27 -7.89
N GLU A 522 -4.02 20.48 -8.49
CA GLU A 522 -3.65 20.57 -9.91
C GLU A 522 -4.80 20.17 -10.86
N ARG A 523 -5.84 19.51 -10.33
CA ARG A 523 -7.01 19.07 -11.09
C ARG A 523 -8.14 20.08 -10.86
N ASN A 524 -8.70 20.67 -11.91
CA ASN A 524 -9.84 21.59 -11.83
C ASN A 524 -11.14 20.89 -11.36
N LEU A 525 -11.20 20.51 -10.08
CA LEU A 525 -12.27 19.71 -9.50
C LEU A 525 -13.45 20.57 -9.04
N SER A 526 -14.66 20.14 -9.41
CA SER A 526 -15.90 20.67 -8.84
C SER A 526 -15.98 20.44 -7.33
N GLN A 527 -16.72 21.28 -6.60
CA GLN A 527 -16.95 21.09 -5.16
C GLN A 527 -17.56 19.70 -4.85
N ALA A 528 -18.48 19.22 -5.70
CA ALA A 528 -19.03 17.87 -5.58
C ALA A 528 -17.94 16.79 -5.67
N GLY A 529 -16.99 16.92 -6.61
CA GLY A 529 -15.84 16.02 -6.73
C GLY A 529 -14.92 16.07 -5.50
N LYS A 530 -14.68 17.28 -4.95
CA LYS A 530 -13.90 17.45 -3.72
C LYS A 530 -14.56 16.75 -2.53
N GLU A 531 -15.89 16.83 -2.37
CA GLU A 531 -16.63 16.14 -1.29
C GLU A 531 -16.33 14.64 -1.29
N ILE A 532 -16.35 14.03 -2.48
CA ILE A 532 -16.14 12.61 -2.68
C ILE A 532 -14.70 12.23 -2.32
N LEU A 533 -13.71 12.94 -2.85
CA LEU A 533 -12.29 12.65 -2.59
C LEU A 533 -11.91 12.82 -1.11
N ILE A 534 -12.46 13.85 -0.45
CA ILE A 534 -12.25 14.06 0.98
C ILE A 534 -12.74 12.84 1.77
N LYS A 535 -13.96 12.38 1.51
CA LYS A 535 -14.58 11.28 2.28
C LYS A 535 -13.98 9.92 1.97
N ALA A 536 -13.73 9.64 0.69
CA ALA A 536 -13.27 8.34 0.23
C ALA A 536 -11.77 8.13 0.46
N VAL A 537 -10.98 9.21 0.44
CA VAL A 537 -9.52 9.12 0.50
C VAL A 537 -8.94 9.89 1.68
N ALA A 538 -9.11 11.23 1.75
CA ALA A 538 -8.41 12.03 2.76
C ALA A 538 -8.78 11.64 4.20
N GLN A 539 -10.07 11.43 4.49
CA GLN A 539 -10.56 10.99 5.79
C GLN A 539 -10.37 9.48 6.03
N ALA A 540 -10.07 8.71 4.99
CA ALA A 540 -9.80 7.28 5.10
C ALA A 540 -8.36 6.99 5.55
N ILE A 541 -7.38 7.77 5.08
CA ILE A 541 -5.94 7.63 5.42
C ILE A 541 -5.66 7.47 6.93
N PRO A 542 -6.19 8.31 7.84
CA PRO A 542 -5.91 8.16 9.27
C PRO A 542 -6.63 6.99 9.93
N THR A 543 -7.64 6.38 9.27
CA THR A 543 -8.55 5.37 9.88
C THR A 543 -7.81 4.19 10.48
N TYR A 544 -6.74 3.75 9.82
CA TYR A 544 -5.93 2.62 10.28
C TYR A 544 -5.18 2.94 11.57
N ALA A 545 -4.55 4.13 11.66
CA ALA A 545 -3.80 4.56 12.84
C ALA A 545 -4.70 4.88 14.05
N ILE A 546 -5.83 5.57 13.81
CA ILE A 546 -6.78 5.92 14.88
C ILE A 546 -7.48 4.69 15.48
N GLY A 547 -7.42 3.54 14.80
CA GLY A 547 -7.90 2.26 15.31
C GLY A 547 -7.08 1.72 16.49
N CYS A 548 -5.82 2.14 16.64
CA CYS A 548 -4.90 1.68 17.69
C CYS A 548 -4.42 2.81 18.60
N PHE A 549 -4.44 4.06 18.11
CA PHE A 549 -3.83 5.20 18.78
C PHE A 549 -4.80 6.37 18.90
N CYS A 550 -4.76 7.07 20.04
CA CYS A 550 -5.41 8.36 20.22
C CYS A 550 -4.46 9.44 19.70
N LEU A 551 -4.72 9.96 18.49
CA LEU A 551 -3.84 10.95 17.86
C LEU A 551 -3.83 12.27 18.65
N PRO A 552 -2.72 13.03 18.61
CA PRO A 552 -2.66 14.35 19.22
C PRO A 552 -3.73 15.29 18.62
N ALA A 553 -4.41 16.06 19.48
CA ALA A 553 -5.44 17.02 19.04
C ALA A 553 -4.88 18.07 18.07
N SER A 554 -3.62 18.48 18.23
CA SER A 554 -2.93 19.40 17.29
C SER A 554 -2.84 18.81 15.89
N LEU A 555 -2.40 17.56 15.75
CA LEU A 555 -2.30 16.85 14.47
C LEU A 555 -3.68 16.67 13.82
N ILE A 556 -4.71 16.34 14.60
CA ILE A 556 -6.09 16.26 14.10
C ILE A 556 -6.54 17.62 13.55
N LYS A 557 -6.28 18.71 14.29
CA LYS A 557 -6.62 20.07 13.86
C LYS A 557 -5.87 20.48 12.59
N GLU A 558 -4.60 20.12 12.46
CA GLU A 558 -3.81 20.33 11.23
C GLU A 558 -4.44 19.62 10.03
N ILE A 559 -4.77 18.33 10.16
CA ILE A 559 -5.41 17.53 9.09
C ILE A 559 -6.78 18.12 8.73
N GLN A 560 -7.61 18.46 9.72
CA GLN A 560 -8.91 19.08 9.50
C GLN A 560 -8.78 20.43 8.81
N SER A 561 -7.79 21.25 9.18
CA SER A 561 -7.49 22.52 8.53
C SER A 561 -7.10 22.33 7.07
N MET A 562 -6.23 21.35 6.76
CA MET A 562 -5.85 21.03 5.38
C MET A 562 -7.04 20.60 4.53
N ILE A 563 -7.94 19.78 5.09
CA ILE A 563 -9.16 19.34 4.39
C ILE A 563 -10.13 20.52 4.21
N ALA A 564 -10.28 21.37 5.23
CA ALA A 564 -11.11 22.57 5.15
C ALA A 564 -10.60 23.53 4.07
N ASN A 565 -9.29 23.73 4.02
CA ASN A 565 -8.63 24.51 2.98
C ASN A 565 -8.96 23.87 1.62
N PHE A 566 -8.63 22.59 1.41
CA PHE A 566 -8.93 21.92 0.14
C PHE A 566 -10.39 22.05 -0.30
N TRP A 567 -11.34 21.90 0.63
CA TRP A 567 -12.77 22.05 0.36
C TRP A 567 -13.14 23.45 -0.17
N TRP A 568 -12.64 24.50 0.49
CA TRP A 568 -12.98 25.89 0.14
C TRP A 568 -12.13 26.46 -1.00
N HIS A 569 -10.93 25.92 -1.25
CA HIS A 569 -10.01 26.40 -2.26
C HIS A 569 -10.34 25.83 -3.64
N SER A 570 -10.16 26.65 -4.68
CA SER A 570 -10.26 26.27 -6.10
C SER A 570 -9.38 27.26 -6.87
N GLY A 571 -8.17 26.84 -7.23
CA GLY A 571 -7.11 27.68 -7.82
C GLY A 571 -6.14 28.29 -6.79
N ASP A 572 -5.26 29.17 -7.27
CA ASP A 572 -4.08 29.72 -6.55
C ASP A 572 -4.34 30.88 -5.57
N THR A 573 -5.57 31.40 -5.47
CA THR A 573 -5.87 32.52 -4.56
C THR A 573 -6.37 32.04 -3.19
N LYS A 574 -5.90 32.67 -2.10
CA LYS A 574 -6.45 32.47 -0.74
C LYS A 574 -7.95 32.73 -0.75
N LYS A 575 -8.77 31.72 -0.44
CA LYS A 575 -10.25 31.85 -0.43
C LYS A 575 -10.84 31.71 0.98
N ILE A 576 -11.96 32.41 1.17
CA ILE A 576 -12.68 32.55 2.43
C ILE A 576 -13.33 31.22 2.86
N HIS A 577 -13.19 30.89 4.15
CA HIS A 577 -13.93 29.80 4.78
C HIS A 577 -15.31 30.30 5.21
N TRP A 578 -16.34 29.97 4.42
CA TRP A 578 -17.72 30.42 4.65
C TRP A 578 -18.34 29.81 5.90
N LEU A 579 -18.00 28.56 6.22
CA LEU A 579 -18.47 27.85 7.41
C LEU A 579 -17.29 27.24 8.17
N ASN A 580 -17.41 27.17 9.50
CA ASN A 580 -16.44 26.50 10.35
C ASN A 580 -16.51 24.97 10.20
N TRP A 581 -15.44 24.29 10.63
CA TRP A 581 -15.34 22.84 10.52
C TRP A 581 -16.45 22.09 11.26
N HIS A 582 -16.85 22.59 12.44
CA HIS A 582 -17.94 22.00 13.22
C HIS A 582 -19.25 21.92 12.43
N LYS A 583 -19.62 22.97 11.67
CA LYS A 583 -20.79 22.94 10.78
C LYS A 583 -20.59 21.95 9.63
N LEU A 584 -19.41 21.88 9.02
CA LEU A 584 -19.12 20.94 7.93
C LEU A 584 -19.20 19.48 8.38
N SER A 585 -18.84 19.19 9.63
CA SER A 585 -18.80 17.83 10.18
C SER A 585 -20.16 17.30 10.66
N LYS A 586 -21.18 18.16 10.76
CA LYS A 586 -22.55 17.72 11.06
C LYS A 586 -23.09 16.78 9.98
N GLN A 587 -24.06 15.95 10.35
CA GLN A 587 -24.76 15.11 9.37
C GLN A 587 -25.47 15.97 8.33
N LYS A 588 -25.65 15.40 7.13
CA LYS A 588 -26.39 16.03 6.03
C LYS A 588 -27.80 16.47 6.42
N LEU A 589 -28.50 15.65 7.19
CA LEU A 589 -29.87 15.93 7.69
C LEU A 589 -29.91 17.01 8.78
N HIS A 590 -28.77 17.40 9.35
CA HIS A 590 -28.63 18.46 10.35
C HIS A 590 -27.83 19.65 9.78
N GLY A 591 -27.83 19.81 8.45
CA GLY A 591 -27.24 20.94 7.76
C GLY A 591 -25.73 20.88 7.55
N GLY A 592 -25.04 19.78 7.84
CA GLY A 592 -23.62 19.62 7.52
C GLY A 592 -23.37 18.93 6.17
N LEU A 593 -22.10 18.68 5.87
CA LEU A 593 -21.71 17.87 4.70
C LEU A 593 -21.52 16.40 5.05
N GLY A 594 -21.49 16.05 6.33
CA GLY A 594 -21.16 14.71 6.81
C GLY A 594 -19.67 14.39 6.67
N PHE A 595 -18.80 15.40 6.73
CA PHE A 595 -17.37 15.14 6.97
C PHE A 595 -17.20 14.58 8.38
N ARG A 596 -16.30 13.61 8.56
CA ARG A 596 -16.04 13.07 9.89
C ARG A 596 -15.31 14.08 10.76
N ASP A 597 -15.83 14.30 11.96
CA ASP A 597 -15.02 14.79 13.06
C ASP A 597 -14.01 13.69 13.43
N LEU A 598 -12.72 13.96 13.21
CA LEU A 598 -11.67 12.95 13.38
C LEU A 598 -11.40 12.64 14.85
N GLN A 599 -11.67 13.56 15.78
CA GLN A 599 -11.48 13.34 17.21
C GLN A 599 -12.56 12.39 17.75
N ALA A 600 -13.83 12.68 17.48
CA ALA A 600 -14.93 11.78 17.83
C ALA A 600 -14.81 10.43 17.11
N PHE A 601 -14.34 10.42 15.85
CA PHE A 601 -14.12 9.19 15.11
C PHE A 601 -12.97 8.35 15.68
N ASN A 602 -11.89 9.00 16.14
CA ASN A 602 -10.79 8.31 16.84
C ASN A 602 -11.28 7.64 18.13
N LEU A 603 -12.07 8.35 18.95
CA LEU A 603 -12.64 7.78 20.17
C LEU A 603 -13.59 6.62 19.88
N ALA A 604 -14.42 6.71 18.85
CA ALA A 604 -15.33 5.63 18.45
C ALA A 604 -14.58 4.38 17.95
N MET A 605 -13.48 4.55 17.22
CA MET A 605 -12.63 3.45 16.77
C MET A 605 -11.90 2.77 17.94
N LEU A 606 -11.43 3.54 18.92
CA LEU A 606 -10.84 3.01 20.14
C LEU A 606 -11.88 2.33 21.03
N ALA A 607 -13.11 2.86 21.09
CA ALA A 607 -14.23 2.24 21.80
C ALA A 607 -14.56 0.85 21.24
N LYS A 608 -14.41 0.66 19.92
CA LYS A 608 -14.53 -0.66 19.30
C LYS A 608 -13.49 -1.64 19.84
N GLN A 609 -12.24 -1.20 20.01
CA GLN A 609 -11.19 -2.06 20.57
C GLN A 609 -11.45 -2.37 22.04
N LEU A 610 -11.86 -1.38 22.83
CA LEU A 610 -12.25 -1.59 24.22
C LEU A 610 -13.42 -2.58 24.33
N TRP A 611 -14.43 -2.45 23.47
CA TRP A 611 -15.56 -3.38 23.41
C TRP A 611 -15.13 -4.81 23.07
N ARG A 612 -14.16 -4.99 22.17
CA ARG A 612 -13.60 -6.31 21.85
C ARG A 612 -12.89 -6.93 23.05
N ILE A 613 -12.15 -6.13 23.83
CA ILE A 613 -11.50 -6.61 25.07
C ILE A 613 -12.56 -7.08 26.08
N ILE A 614 -13.67 -6.36 26.20
CA ILE A 614 -14.81 -6.73 27.07
C ILE A 614 -15.47 -8.03 26.58
N SER A 615 -15.68 -8.15 25.27
CA SER A 615 -16.45 -9.24 24.66
C SER A 615 -15.65 -10.55 24.52
N ASN A 616 -14.32 -10.47 24.49
CA ASN A 616 -13.43 -11.63 24.36
C ASN A 616 -12.24 -11.48 25.31
N LEU A 617 -12.43 -11.90 26.56
CA LEU A 617 -11.41 -11.82 27.61
C LEU A 617 -10.31 -12.88 27.47
N ASP A 618 -10.55 -13.94 26.71
CA ASP A 618 -9.63 -15.08 26.55
C ASP A 618 -8.59 -14.86 25.44
N SER A 619 -8.81 -13.87 24.58
CA SER A 619 -7.82 -13.48 23.57
C SER A 619 -6.46 -13.14 24.20
N LEU A 620 -5.36 -13.43 23.49
CA LEU A 620 -4.00 -13.16 23.97
C LEU A 620 -3.82 -11.69 24.38
N LEU A 621 -4.32 -10.75 23.56
CA LEU A 621 -4.30 -9.33 23.87
C LEU A 621 -5.04 -9.02 25.18
N SER A 622 -6.28 -9.51 25.32
CA SER A 622 -7.08 -9.28 26.54
C SER A 622 -6.41 -9.85 27.79
N ARG A 623 -5.82 -11.05 27.71
CA ARG A 623 -5.09 -11.68 28.82
C ARG A 623 -3.84 -10.87 29.22
N VAL A 624 -3.07 -10.39 28.25
CA VAL A 624 -1.90 -9.51 28.49
C VAL A 624 -2.33 -8.20 29.15
N LEU A 625 -3.34 -7.52 28.60
CA LEU A 625 -3.81 -6.24 29.14
C LEU A 625 -4.47 -6.39 30.51
N ARG A 626 -5.27 -7.44 30.73
CA ARG A 626 -5.89 -7.76 32.02
C ARG A 626 -4.84 -7.98 33.10
N ALA A 627 -3.86 -8.83 32.83
CA ALA A 627 -2.79 -9.12 33.78
C ALA A 627 -1.98 -7.88 34.18
N ARG A 628 -1.85 -6.90 33.27
CA ARG A 628 -1.06 -5.69 33.51
C ARG A 628 -1.85 -4.53 34.12
N TYR A 629 -3.07 -4.28 33.65
CA TYR A 629 -3.80 -3.04 33.93
C TYR A 629 -5.04 -3.22 34.80
N PHE A 630 -5.68 -4.39 34.79
CA PHE A 630 -6.89 -4.65 35.56
C PHE A 630 -6.95 -6.11 36.06
N PRO A 631 -5.99 -6.57 36.89
CA PRO A 631 -5.89 -7.98 37.28
C PRO A 631 -7.06 -8.46 38.15
N HIS A 632 -7.64 -7.56 38.96
CA HIS A 632 -8.69 -7.89 39.95
C HIS A 632 -10.03 -7.17 39.71
N GLY A 633 -10.20 -6.51 38.57
CA GLY A 633 -11.36 -5.68 38.30
C GLY A 633 -11.81 -5.73 36.84
N GLN A 634 -12.78 -4.89 36.50
CA GLN A 634 -13.29 -4.78 35.13
C GLN A 634 -12.51 -3.71 34.35
N VAL A 635 -12.37 -3.90 33.04
CA VAL A 635 -11.68 -2.92 32.17
C VAL A 635 -12.35 -1.53 32.19
N LEU A 636 -13.66 -1.50 32.43
CA LEU A 636 -14.43 -0.26 32.56
C LEU A 636 -14.17 0.48 33.87
N GLU A 637 -13.57 -0.13 34.87
CA GLU A 637 -13.17 0.49 36.14
C GLU A 637 -11.65 0.74 36.20
N ALA A 638 -10.93 0.27 35.19
CA ALA A 638 -9.48 0.38 35.13
C ALA A 638 -9.02 1.85 35.10
N SER A 639 -7.95 2.13 35.84
CA SER A 639 -7.26 3.43 35.79
C SER A 639 -6.07 3.40 34.84
N VAL A 640 -5.57 4.57 34.47
CA VAL A 640 -4.39 4.71 33.60
C VAL A 640 -3.15 4.03 34.22
N GLY A 641 -3.02 4.02 35.54
CA GLY A 641 -1.84 3.50 36.23
C GLY A 641 -0.59 4.39 36.11
N ARG A 642 0.52 3.97 36.73
CA ARG A 642 1.76 4.77 36.85
C ARG A 642 2.65 4.77 35.61
N ASN A 643 2.78 3.63 34.93
CA ASN A 643 3.64 3.47 33.73
C ASN A 643 2.92 2.78 32.56
N PRO A 644 1.81 3.36 32.06
CA PRO A 644 1.06 2.80 30.94
C PRO A 644 1.75 2.97 29.60
N SER A 645 1.51 2.01 28.70
CA SER A 645 1.79 2.16 27.29
C SER A 645 0.92 3.25 26.65
N PHE A 646 1.37 3.78 25.52
CA PHE A 646 0.59 4.77 24.78
C PHE A 646 -0.71 4.18 24.20
N THR A 647 -0.67 2.92 23.77
CA THR A 647 -1.84 2.16 23.31
C THR A 647 -2.86 1.97 24.42
N TRP A 648 -2.43 1.62 25.65
CA TRP A 648 -3.36 1.53 26.78
C TRP A 648 -4.02 2.87 27.10
N ARG A 649 -3.25 3.96 27.16
CA ARG A 649 -3.82 5.31 27.33
C ARG A 649 -4.84 5.64 26.24
N SER A 650 -4.55 5.25 25.01
CA SER A 650 -5.43 5.47 23.86
C SER A 650 -6.74 4.70 24.02
N ILE A 651 -6.68 3.40 24.32
CA ILE A 651 -7.88 2.57 24.54
C ILE A 651 -8.69 3.13 25.70
N LEU A 652 -8.05 3.45 26.83
CA LEU A 652 -8.73 3.97 28.02
C LEU A 652 -9.36 5.35 27.79
N ALA A 653 -8.79 6.17 26.89
CA ALA A 653 -9.41 7.43 26.51
C ALA A 653 -10.83 7.23 25.96
N SER A 654 -11.17 6.06 25.40
CA SER A 654 -12.52 5.74 24.90
C SER A 654 -13.49 5.16 25.94
N GLN A 655 -13.05 4.96 27.19
CA GLN A 655 -13.84 4.32 28.24
C GLN A 655 -15.19 5.00 28.48
N HIS A 656 -15.21 6.33 28.46
CA HIS A 656 -16.43 7.14 28.61
C HIS A 656 -17.43 6.96 27.45
N VAL A 657 -16.95 6.74 26.22
CA VAL A 657 -17.80 6.42 25.06
C VAL A 657 -18.47 5.06 25.24
N VAL A 658 -17.72 4.06 25.72
CA VAL A 658 -18.28 2.73 25.99
C VAL A 658 -19.30 2.79 27.11
N ARG A 659 -18.97 3.46 28.24
CA ARG A 659 -19.92 3.67 29.36
C ARG A 659 -21.21 4.38 28.90
N GLY A 660 -21.10 5.37 28.01
CA GLY A 660 -22.27 6.09 27.48
C GLY A 660 -23.23 5.21 26.66
N GLY A 661 -22.74 4.18 25.97
CA GLY A 661 -23.56 3.23 25.20
C GLY A 661 -23.83 1.88 25.90
N PHE A 662 -23.35 1.72 27.13
CA PHE A 662 -23.38 0.49 27.92
C PHE A 662 -24.75 0.27 28.57
N ARG A 663 -25.28 -0.96 28.46
CA ARG A 663 -26.40 -1.46 29.28
C ARG A 663 -26.17 -2.92 29.66
N TRP A 664 -26.65 -3.28 30.85
CA TRP A 664 -26.72 -4.67 31.32
C TRP A 664 -28.03 -5.27 30.84
N CYS A 665 -27.98 -6.34 30.04
CA CYS A 665 -29.18 -7.06 29.62
C CYS A 665 -29.38 -8.24 30.58
N ILE A 666 -30.48 -8.21 31.34
CA ILE A 666 -30.84 -9.25 32.29
C ILE A 666 -31.33 -10.47 31.50
N GLY A 667 -30.66 -11.60 31.68
CA GLY A 667 -31.02 -12.91 31.14
C GLY A 667 -31.88 -13.66 32.16
N ASN A 668 -31.33 -14.73 32.75
CA ASN A 668 -32.01 -15.54 33.77
C ASN A 668 -32.18 -14.85 35.14
N GLY A 669 -31.60 -13.66 35.35
CA GLY A 669 -31.81 -12.84 36.55
C GLY A 669 -31.18 -13.39 37.82
N ARG A 670 -30.31 -14.41 37.75
CA ARG A 670 -29.66 -15.01 38.93
C ARG A 670 -28.46 -14.21 39.45
N ILE A 671 -27.88 -13.32 38.63
CA ILE A 671 -26.73 -12.48 38.98
C ILE A 671 -27.04 -11.02 38.63
N VAL A 672 -27.91 -10.37 39.41
CA VAL A 672 -28.08 -8.92 39.32
C VAL A 672 -26.96 -8.25 40.11
N ARG A 673 -25.96 -7.67 39.41
CA ARG A 673 -24.99 -6.77 40.05
C ARG A 673 -25.50 -5.35 40.00
N ASP A 674 -25.82 -4.79 41.16
CA ASP A 674 -26.10 -3.38 41.33
C ASP A 674 -24.83 -2.57 41.05
N HIS A 675 -24.75 -1.97 39.86
CA HIS A 675 -23.66 -1.08 39.46
C HIS A 675 -24.18 0.36 39.48
N GLY A 676 -24.37 0.90 40.69
CA GLY A 676 -24.15 2.32 40.98
C GLY A 676 -25.24 3.28 40.50
N LEU A 677 -26.49 3.08 40.92
CA LEU A 677 -27.30 4.22 41.34
C LEU A 677 -26.88 4.56 42.78
N GLU A 678 -26.44 5.80 43.04
CA GLU A 678 -26.09 6.20 44.40
C GLU A 678 -27.28 5.98 45.36
N PRO A 679 -27.07 5.40 46.56
CA PRO A 679 -28.13 5.12 47.51
C PRO A 679 -28.45 6.38 48.31
N HIS A 680 -28.98 7.40 47.65
CA HIS A 680 -29.50 8.60 48.31
C HIS A 680 -30.94 8.85 47.88
N SER A 681 -31.81 7.90 48.20
CA SER A 681 -33.13 8.19 48.77
C SER A 681 -33.85 6.87 49.07
N ASN A 682 -34.26 6.71 50.33
CA ASN A 682 -35.30 5.75 50.66
C ASN A 682 -36.56 6.09 49.84
N SER A 683 -37.21 5.05 49.30
CA SER A 683 -38.46 5.02 48.52
C SER A 683 -38.35 5.27 46.99
N LEU A 684 -38.08 4.18 46.24
CA LEU A 684 -38.42 4.09 44.81
C LEU A 684 -39.95 3.98 44.68
N HIS A 685 -40.63 5.13 44.62
CA HIS A 685 -42.00 5.21 44.14
C HIS A 685 -41.98 5.36 42.62
N PHE A 686 -42.29 4.29 41.90
CA PHE A 686 -42.60 4.38 40.47
C PHE A 686 -43.98 5.01 40.31
N TRP A 687 -44.13 5.94 39.36
CA TRP A 687 -45.47 6.42 39.00
C TRP A 687 -46.28 5.24 38.42
N PRO A 688 -47.60 5.14 38.64
CA PRO A 688 -48.42 4.01 38.16
C PRO A 688 -48.25 3.74 36.65
N GLU A 689 -48.06 4.81 35.88
CA GLU A 689 -47.83 4.78 34.43
C GLU A 689 -46.45 4.21 34.06
N GLU A 690 -45.42 4.43 34.91
CA GLU A 690 -44.08 3.87 34.75
C GLU A 690 -44.03 2.40 35.19
N ALA A 691 -44.75 2.04 36.25
CA ALA A 691 -44.90 0.66 36.69
C ALA A 691 -45.56 -0.20 35.60
N ASP A 692 -46.60 0.32 34.92
CA ASP A 692 -47.24 -0.35 33.79
C ASP A 692 -46.31 -0.53 32.59
N LEU A 693 -45.40 0.40 32.34
CA LEU A 693 -44.38 0.27 31.29
C LEU A 693 -43.30 -0.74 31.65
N ILE A 694 -42.91 -0.80 32.93
CA ILE A 694 -41.93 -1.76 33.46
C ILE A 694 -42.49 -3.20 33.41
N ILE A 695 -43.76 -3.40 33.76
CA ILE A 695 -44.43 -4.71 33.67
C ILE A 695 -44.56 -5.19 32.21
N LYS A 696 -44.61 -4.27 31.24
CA LYS A 696 -44.65 -4.58 29.80
C LYS A 696 -43.28 -4.94 29.21
N ILE A 697 -42.19 -4.81 29.98
CA ILE A 697 -40.87 -5.28 29.54
C ILE A 697 -40.90 -6.81 29.53
N VAL A 698 -40.95 -7.40 28.33
CA VAL A 698 -40.81 -8.85 28.16
C VAL A 698 -39.39 -9.23 28.56
N LEU A 699 -39.25 -9.81 29.76
CA LEU A 699 -38.03 -10.49 30.17
C LEU A 699 -37.77 -11.63 29.20
N SER A 700 -36.52 -11.78 28.77
CA SER A 700 -36.17 -12.83 27.81
C SER A 700 -36.48 -14.20 28.42
N LEU A 701 -37.41 -14.95 27.80
CA LEU A 701 -37.72 -16.34 28.16
C LEU A 701 -36.56 -17.32 27.84
N SER A 702 -35.47 -16.81 27.26
CA SER A 702 -34.24 -17.58 27.05
C SER A 702 -33.57 -17.84 28.39
N ASN A 703 -33.36 -19.11 28.73
CA ASN A 703 -32.65 -19.58 29.94
C ASN A 703 -31.14 -19.23 29.97
N GLY A 704 -30.71 -18.18 29.25
CA GLY A 704 -29.32 -17.75 29.13
C GLY A 704 -28.91 -16.82 30.27
N ASP A 705 -27.62 -16.85 30.61
CA ASP A 705 -27.04 -15.95 31.62
C ASP A 705 -27.13 -14.48 31.19
N ASP A 706 -27.10 -13.59 32.18
CA ASP A 706 -27.00 -12.14 31.97
C ASP A 706 -25.80 -11.79 31.08
N PHE A 707 -25.98 -10.86 30.13
CA PHE A 707 -24.95 -10.52 29.15
C PHE A 707 -24.86 -9.01 28.85
N PHE A 708 -23.67 -8.59 28.37
CA PHE A 708 -23.41 -7.20 28.00
C PHE A 708 -24.05 -6.87 26.65
N CYS A 709 -24.78 -5.75 26.56
CA CYS A 709 -25.44 -5.33 25.33
C CYS A 709 -25.22 -3.84 25.02
N TRP A 710 -25.07 -3.53 23.73
CA TRP A 710 -24.97 -2.17 23.24
C TRP A 710 -26.39 -1.61 22.98
N HIS A 711 -26.81 -0.63 23.78
CA HIS A 711 -28.21 -0.17 23.87
C HIS A 711 -28.83 0.34 22.56
N HIS A 712 -28.01 0.91 21.67
CA HIS A 712 -28.51 1.63 20.49
C HIS A 712 -28.83 0.73 19.29
N MET A 713 -28.94 -0.60 19.48
CA MET A 713 -29.35 -1.56 18.47
C MET A 713 -30.28 -2.63 19.05
N ALA A 714 -31.32 -3.00 18.29
CA ALA A 714 -32.29 -4.03 18.66
C ALA A 714 -31.66 -5.44 18.89
N ASN A 715 -30.42 -5.66 18.43
CA ASN A 715 -29.69 -6.92 18.57
C ASN A 715 -28.49 -6.83 19.55
N GLY A 716 -28.31 -5.71 20.25
CA GLY A 716 -27.23 -5.53 21.24
C GLY A 716 -25.80 -5.47 20.68
N LYS A 717 -25.59 -5.47 19.35
CA LYS A 717 -24.25 -5.49 18.75
C LYS A 717 -23.60 -4.10 18.70
N PHE A 718 -22.28 -4.03 18.92
CA PHE A 718 -21.52 -2.78 18.84
C PHE A 718 -21.44 -2.26 17.39
N SER A 719 -21.66 -0.95 17.21
CA SER A 719 -21.51 -0.28 15.92
C SER A 719 -20.69 1.00 16.05
N ILE A 720 -19.64 1.12 15.22
CA ILE A 720 -18.80 2.33 15.13
C ILE A 720 -19.67 3.57 14.85
N ARG A 721 -20.71 3.42 14.01
CA ARG A 721 -21.60 4.54 13.66
C ARG A 721 -22.30 5.12 14.89
N ARG A 722 -22.76 4.27 15.81
CA ARG A 722 -23.42 4.73 17.05
C ARG A 722 -22.42 5.21 18.08
N ALA A 723 -21.30 4.50 18.25
CA ALA A 723 -20.21 4.96 19.11
C ALA A 723 -19.67 6.34 18.69
N TYR A 724 -19.66 6.64 17.39
CA TYR A 724 -19.33 7.96 16.86
C TYR A 724 -20.30 9.05 17.31
N HIS A 725 -21.60 8.75 17.41
CA HIS A 725 -22.58 9.72 17.92
C HIS A 725 -22.39 9.99 19.41
N VAL A 726 -22.23 8.94 20.21
CA VAL A 726 -21.92 9.07 21.63
C VAL A 726 -20.63 9.88 21.82
N ALA A 727 -19.57 9.55 21.07
CA ALA A 727 -18.31 10.29 21.12
C ALA A 727 -18.45 11.75 20.68
N ARG A 728 -19.31 12.04 19.70
CA ARG A 728 -19.60 13.41 19.27
C ARG A 728 -20.27 14.22 20.36
N ASP A 729 -21.32 13.68 20.99
CA ASP A 729 -22.05 14.36 22.06
C ASP A 729 -21.12 14.68 23.25
N LEU A 730 -20.20 13.77 23.54
CA LEU A 730 -19.16 13.93 24.57
C LEU A 730 -18.12 14.99 24.21
N VAL A 731 -17.69 15.06 22.94
CA VAL A 731 -16.75 16.08 22.45
C VAL A 731 -17.41 17.46 22.40
N ASP A 732 -18.68 17.53 21.98
CA ASP A 732 -19.44 18.77 21.85
C ASP A 732 -20.01 19.26 23.21
N GLN A 733 -19.86 18.47 24.29
CA GLN A 733 -20.44 18.72 25.63
C GLN A 733 -21.96 18.97 25.61
N THR A 734 -22.66 18.44 24.60
CA THR A 734 -24.10 18.61 24.42
C THR A 734 -24.86 17.44 25.04
N GLN A 735 -25.99 17.71 25.69
CA GLN A 735 -26.87 16.65 26.21
C GLN A 735 -27.27 15.66 25.09
N PRO A 736 -27.38 14.36 25.39
CA PRO A 736 -27.77 13.35 24.42
C PRO A 736 -29.18 13.65 23.90
N CYS A 737 -29.29 14.02 22.63
CA CYS A 737 -30.58 14.28 22.00
C CYS A 737 -31.19 12.94 21.55
N THR A 738 -32.06 12.39 22.39
CA THR A 738 -33.04 11.39 21.98
C THR A 738 -33.95 12.02 20.92
N SER A 739 -33.99 11.40 19.73
CA SER A 739 -34.84 11.76 18.58
C SER A 739 -34.71 13.18 18.01
N SER A 740 -33.79 13.40 17.07
CA SER A 740 -33.86 14.55 16.15
C SER A 740 -34.12 14.07 14.72
N PHE A 741 -35.40 14.03 14.34
CA PHE A 741 -35.77 14.03 12.92
C PHE A 741 -35.16 15.32 12.32
N GLY A 742 -34.15 15.18 11.46
CA GLY A 742 -33.46 16.32 10.85
C GLY A 742 -34.44 17.22 10.09
N SER A 743 -34.11 18.51 9.96
CA SER A 743 -35.02 19.48 9.33
C SER A 743 -35.41 19.01 7.90
N PRO A 744 -36.71 19.10 7.53
CA PRO A 744 -37.22 18.63 6.24
C PRO A 744 -36.49 19.23 5.03
N VAL A 745 -36.00 20.47 5.11
CA VAL A 745 -35.29 21.13 4.02
C VAL A 745 -34.03 20.38 3.61
N TRP A 746 -33.28 19.86 4.57
CA TRP A 746 -32.05 19.12 4.30
C TRP A 746 -32.35 17.78 3.62
N LYS A 747 -33.42 17.10 4.06
CA LYS A 747 -33.88 15.87 3.42
C LYS A 747 -34.28 16.14 1.96
N SER A 748 -35.02 17.22 1.71
CA SER A 748 -35.43 17.61 0.35
C SER A 748 -34.24 17.97 -0.53
N ILE A 749 -33.28 18.77 -0.05
CA ILE A 749 -32.07 19.15 -0.82
C ILE A 749 -31.26 17.91 -1.23
N TRP A 750 -31.03 16.97 -0.30
CA TRP A 750 -30.16 15.83 -0.57
C TRP A 750 -30.84 14.68 -1.33
N ASN A 751 -32.18 14.61 -1.30
CA ASN A 751 -32.97 13.66 -2.09
C ASN A 751 -33.41 14.20 -3.45
N ALA A 752 -33.22 15.50 -3.72
CA ALA A 752 -33.59 16.13 -4.97
C ALA A 752 -32.92 15.43 -6.18
N LYS A 753 -33.69 15.14 -7.23
CA LYS A 753 -33.21 14.49 -8.46
C LYS A 753 -32.57 15.52 -9.40
N VAL A 754 -31.52 16.18 -8.89
CA VAL A 754 -30.76 17.23 -9.57
C VAL A 754 -29.26 16.90 -9.53
N PRO A 755 -28.42 17.47 -10.41
CA PRO A 755 -26.98 17.22 -10.37
C PRO A 755 -26.37 17.51 -9.01
N ARG A 756 -25.34 16.74 -8.62
CA ARG A 756 -24.68 16.87 -7.31
C ARG A 756 -24.17 18.30 -7.02
N LYS A 757 -23.71 19.02 -8.05
CA LYS A 757 -23.28 20.43 -7.93
C LYS A 757 -24.42 21.36 -7.51
N VAL A 758 -25.65 21.07 -7.94
CA VAL A 758 -26.87 21.84 -7.60
C VAL A 758 -27.30 21.53 -6.17
N GLN A 759 -27.19 20.27 -5.72
CA GLN A 759 -27.45 19.92 -4.32
C GLN A 759 -26.48 20.64 -3.37
N VAL A 760 -25.17 20.67 -3.70
CA VAL A 760 -24.16 21.42 -2.92
C VAL A 760 -24.45 22.92 -2.95
N PHE A 761 -24.86 23.47 -4.09
CA PHE A 761 -25.32 24.85 -4.19
C PHE A 761 -26.53 25.12 -3.27
N GLY A 762 -27.57 24.29 -3.32
CA GLY A 762 -28.75 24.40 -2.46
C GLY A 762 -28.42 24.32 -0.98
N TRP A 763 -27.47 23.45 -0.60
CA TRP A 763 -26.95 23.41 0.78
C TRP A 763 -26.24 24.72 1.18
N ARG A 764 -25.41 25.30 0.29
CA ARG A 764 -24.76 26.59 0.54
C ARG A 764 -25.76 27.74 0.63
N LEU A 765 -26.80 27.71 -0.22
CA LEU A 765 -27.89 28.66 -0.20
C LEU A 765 -28.59 28.64 1.16
N ALA A 766 -29.05 27.46 1.60
CA ALA A 766 -29.73 27.30 2.88
C ALA A 766 -28.85 27.70 4.09
N GLN A 767 -27.53 27.48 4.02
CA GLN A 767 -26.57 27.87 5.06
C GLN A 767 -26.13 29.35 5.01
N ASN A 768 -26.69 30.16 4.11
CA ASN A 768 -26.23 31.53 3.82
C ASN A 768 -24.71 31.61 3.59
N ALA A 769 -24.16 30.64 2.83
CA ALA A 769 -22.72 30.45 2.58
C ALA A 769 -22.33 30.77 1.12
N LEU A 770 -23.17 31.53 0.42
CA LEU A 770 -22.89 32.07 -0.90
C LEU A 770 -22.17 33.42 -0.79
N PRO A 771 -21.25 33.74 -1.71
CA PRO A 771 -20.56 35.03 -1.75
C PRO A 771 -21.47 36.13 -2.30
N THR A 772 -22.59 36.38 -1.60
CA THR A 772 -23.44 37.55 -1.86
C THR A 772 -22.71 38.81 -1.44
N GLY A 773 -23.09 39.95 -2.01
CA GLY A 773 -22.53 41.25 -1.65
C GLY A 773 -22.45 41.51 -0.14
N VAL A 774 -23.54 41.26 0.59
CA VAL A 774 -23.55 41.41 2.06
C VAL A 774 -22.57 40.45 2.74
N ASN A 775 -22.52 39.18 2.33
CA ASN A 775 -21.61 38.19 2.92
C ASN A 775 -20.13 38.47 2.58
N LEU A 776 -19.84 39.03 1.41
CA LEU A 776 -18.50 39.46 1.00
C LEU A 776 -18.05 40.67 1.81
N ASN A 777 -18.89 41.71 1.93
CA ASN A 777 -18.59 42.86 2.77
C ASN A 777 -18.26 42.44 4.21
N HIS A 778 -19.06 41.55 4.79
CA HIS A 778 -18.85 41.05 6.15
C HIS A 778 -17.52 40.30 6.36
N ARG A 779 -16.86 39.85 5.28
CA ARG A 779 -15.63 39.06 5.29
C ARG A 779 -14.41 39.79 4.74
N MET A 780 -14.60 40.72 3.80
CA MET A 780 -13.54 41.45 3.08
C MET A 780 -13.51 42.94 3.41
N GLN A 781 -14.51 43.47 4.12
CA GLN A 781 -14.62 44.89 4.49
C GLN A 781 -14.59 45.84 3.28
N GLU A 782 -15.17 45.44 2.16
CA GLU A 782 -15.31 46.28 0.96
C GLU A 782 -16.64 47.04 0.96
N ASP A 783 -16.58 48.35 0.69
CA ASP A 783 -17.73 49.23 0.68
C ASP A 783 -18.57 49.05 -0.60
N SER A 784 -19.79 48.55 -0.42
CA SER A 784 -20.91 48.51 -1.38
C SER A 784 -20.86 47.44 -2.48
N PHE A 785 -21.71 46.41 -2.31
CA PHE A 785 -22.09 45.49 -3.39
C PHE A 785 -23.57 45.66 -3.72
N ALA A 786 -23.87 46.55 -4.67
CA ALA A 786 -25.16 46.56 -5.33
C ALA A 786 -25.38 45.22 -6.07
N CYS A 787 -26.63 44.75 -6.12
CA CYS A 787 -26.95 43.51 -6.84
C CYS A 787 -26.52 43.59 -8.31
N PRO A 788 -25.74 42.62 -8.84
CA PRO A 788 -25.28 42.67 -10.23
C PRO A 788 -26.38 42.57 -11.28
N LEU A 789 -27.59 42.16 -10.89
CA LEU A 789 -28.72 42.01 -11.80
C LEU A 789 -29.64 43.25 -11.82
N CYS A 790 -29.86 43.91 -10.68
CA CYS A 790 -30.78 45.06 -10.61
C CYS A 790 -30.10 46.40 -10.32
N HIS A 791 -28.86 46.38 -9.82
CA HIS A 791 -28.06 47.54 -9.44
C HIS A 791 -28.70 48.52 -8.43
N ALA A 792 -29.84 48.16 -7.82
CA ALA A 792 -30.66 49.07 -7.02
C ALA A 792 -30.51 48.87 -5.50
N GLU A 793 -30.44 47.62 -5.03
CA GLU A 793 -30.34 47.29 -3.61
C GLU A 793 -29.06 46.49 -3.29
N LYS A 794 -28.69 46.44 -2.01
CA LYS A 794 -27.61 45.60 -1.51
C LYS A 794 -27.95 44.12 -1.69
N GLU A 795 -26.99 43.35 -2.18
CA GLU A 795 -27.18 41.93 -2.45
C GLU A 795 -27.01 41.07 -1.18
N ASP A 796 -28.09 40.82 -0.45
CA ASP A 796 -28.20 39.67 0.45
C ASP A 796 -28.82 38.46 -0.25
N THR A 797 -28.83 37.31 0.42
CA THR A 797 -29.34 36.05 -0.14
C THR A 797 -30.82 36.15 -0.49
N GLU A 798 -31.63 36.78 0.36
CA GLU A 798 -33.06 36.95 0.09
C GLU A 798 -33.30 37.88 -1.12
N HIS A 799 -32.52 38.96 -1.24
CA HIS A 799 -32.58 39.84 -2.39
C HIS A 799 -32.19 39.10 -3.66
N ALA A 800 -31.04 38.43 -3.68
CA ALA A 800 -30.50 37.75 -4.85
C ALA A 800 -31.48 36.72 -5.46
N PHE A 801 -32.25 36.02 -4.61
CA PHE A 801 -33.13 34.94 -5.07
C PHE A 801 -34.61 35.27 -5.06
N LEU A 802 -35.09 36.22 -4.25
CA LEU A 802 -36.53 36.45 -4.05
C LEU A 802 -36.96 37.89 -4.32
N ARG A 803 -36.24 38.89 -3.78
CA ARG A 803 -36.69 40.30 -3.86
C ARG A 803 -36.22 41.03 -5.13
N CYS A 804 -35.10 40.61 -5.71
CA CYS A 804 -34.55 41.21 -6.93
C CYS A 804 -35.63 41.26 -8.04
N PRO A 805 -35.85 42.41 -8.71
CA PRO A 805 -36.82 42.52 -9.79
C PRO A 805 -36.65 41.47 -10.89
N TYR A 806 -35.41 41.14 -11.23
CA TYR A 806 -35.08 40.08 -12.18
C TYR A 806 -35.56 38.70 -11.66
N ALA A 807 -35.23 38.35 -10.42
CA ALA A 807 -35.64 37.08 -9.82
C ALA A 807 -37.17 36.97 -9.71
N ARG A 808 -37.87 38.06 -9.36
CA ARG A 808 -39.35 38.10 -9.34
C ARG A 808 -39.96 37.80 -10.70
N GLN A 809 -39.40 38.35 -11.78
CA GLN A 809 -39.87 38.05 -13.13
C GLN A 809 -39.68 36.57 -13.49
N VAL A 810 -38.55 35.98 -13.11
CA VAL A 810 -38.31 34.53 -13.28
C VAL A 810 -39.36 33.71 -12.51
N TRP A 811 -39.64 34.05 -11.24
CA TRP A 811 -40.63 33.32 -10.45
C TRP A 811 -42.07 33.49 -10.96
N ASN A 812 -42.43 34.66 -11.47
CA ASN A 812 -43.74 34.92 -12.08
C ASN A 812 -43.97 34.04 -13.31
N LEU A 813 -42.96 33.90 -14.16
CA LEU A 813 -43.01 33.03 -15.34
C LEU A 813 -43.04 31.54 -14.96
N PHE A 814 -42.42 31.15 -13.83
CA PHE A 814 -42.50 29.79 -13.30
C PHE A 814 -43.86 29.48 -12.63
N GLN A 815 -44.70 30.49 -12.34
CA GLN A 815 -46.00 30.35 -11.68
C GLN A 815 -45.94 29.72 -10.28
N LEU A 816 -44.83 29.91 -9.54
CA LEU A 816 -44.75 29.45 -8.16
C LEU A 816 -45.76 30.21 -7.29
N ARG A 817 -46.50 29.50 -6.42
CA ARG A 817 -47.46 30.12 -5.48
C ARG A 817 -46.71 31.02 -4.48
N TRP A 818 -46.63 32.31 -4.79
CA TRP A 818 -45.89 33.32 -4.02
C TRP A 818 -46.37 33.47 -2.56
N ALA A 819 -47.61 33.05 -2.28
CA ALA A 819 -48.22 33.09 -0.95
C ALA A 819 -47.46 32.29 0.13
N LEU A 820 -46.51 31.43 -0.23
CA LEU A 820 -45.71 30.63 0.73
C LEU A 820 -44.40 31.32 1.19
N VAL A 821 -43.99 32.42 0.53
CA VAL A 821 -42.67 33.09 0.73
C VAL A 821 -42.82 34.50 1.32
N SER A 822 -44.04 34.99 1.49
CA SER A 822 -44.36 36.41 1.79
C SER A 822 -44.04 36.90 3.21
N ASP A 823 -43.39 36.10 4.06
CA ASP A 823 -42.97 36.53 5.41
C ASP A 823 -41.47 36.84 5.47
N SER A 824 -41.18 38.04 6.00
CA SER A 824 -39.90 38.76 6.10
C SER A 824 -38.85 38.08 7.00
N SER A 825 -38.48 36.84 6.68
CA SER A 825 -37.36 36.17 7.34
C SER A 825 -36.11 36.26 6.46
N THR A 826 -35.08 36.94 6.96
CA THR A 826 -33.76 37.02 6.32
C THR A 826 -32.98 35.70 6.40
N ASP A 827 -33.51 34.68 7.08
CA ASP A 827 -32.89 33.36 7.20
C ASP A 827 -33.24 32.47 6.00
N SER A 828 -32.23 32.23 5.16
CA SER A 828 -32.28 31.32 4.00
C SER A 828 -32.77 29.92 4.32
N CYS A 829 -32.41 29.39 5.49
CA CYS A 829 -32.82 28.05 5.89
C CYS A 829 -34.33 28.00 6.16
N ALA A 830 -34.84 29.01 6.87
CA ALA A 830 -36.23 29.07 7.31
C ALA A 830 -37.23 29.16 6.15
N TRP A 831 -36.98 30.02 5.17
CA TRP A 831 -37.90 30.15 4.03
C TRP A 831 -37.79 28.98 3.05
N MET A 832 -36.59 28.39 2.85
CA MET A 832 -36.46 27.15 2.08
C MET A 832 -37.18 25.98 2.75
N GLU A 833 -37.20 25.92 4.08
CA GLU A 833 -37.92 24.89 4.82
C GLU A 833 -39.44 25.01 4.67
N ARG A 834 -39.99 26.24 4.70
CA ARG A 834 -41.41 26.47 4.42
C ARG A 834 -41.79 26.04 3.00
N LEU A 835 -40.97 26.40 2.01
CA LEU A 835 -41.15 25.96 0.62
C LEU A 835 -41.11 24.44 0.50
N ALA A 836 -40.09 23.79 1.06
CA ALA A 836 -39.93 22.33 1.01
C ALA A 836 -41.11 21.57 1.65
N LYS A 837 -41.85 22.18 2.59
CA LYS A 837 -43.07 21.62 3.19
C LYS A 837 -44.32 21.89 2.35
N GLY A 838 -44.34 22.98 1.58
CA GLY A 838 -45.52 23.46 0.84
C GLY A 838 -45.61 23.01 -0.62
N ILE A 839 -44.53 22.47 -1.21
CA ILE A 839 -44.45 22.07 -2.63
C ILE A 839 -44.06 20.60 -2.80
N GLY A 840 -44.40 20.02 -3.95
CA GLY A 840 -44.06 18.62 -4.27
C GLY A 840 -42.56 18.40 -4.51
N TYR A 841 -42.10 17.14 -4.46
CA TYR A 841 -40.68 16.82 -4.69
C TYR A 841 -40.18 17.26 -6.07
N GLU A 842 -40.99 17.11 -7.12
CA GLU A 842 -40.60 17.53 -8.47
C GLU A 842 -40.53 19.05 -8.63
N GLU A 843 -41.46 19.77 -8.01
CA GLU A 843 -41.46 21.23 -7.97
C GLU A 843 -40.23 21.75 -7.21
N PHE A 844 -39.83 21.05 -6.15
CA PHE A 844 -38.62 21.37 -5.37
C PHE A 844 -37.33 21.14 -6.17
N ASP A 845 -37.25 20.09 -6.99
CA ASP A 845 -36.11 19.87 -7.90
C ASP A 845 -35.93 21.07 -8.84
N LEU A 846 -37.02 21.49 -9.47
CA LEU A 846 -37.01 22.60 -10.43
C LEU A 846 -36.73 23.93 -9.75
N PHE A 847 -37.29 24.16 -8.56
CA PHE A 847 -36.96 25.29 -7.71
C PHE A 847 -35.44 25.40 -7.44
N LEU A 848 -34.79 24.29 -7.08
CA LEU A 848 -33.33 24.28 -6.86
C LEU A 848 -32.53 24.58 -8.14
N ILE A 849 -32.98 24.07 -9.29
CA ILE A 849 -32.34 24.34 -10.59
C ILE A 849 -32.50 25.81 -10.98
N ILE A 850 -33.68 26.41 -10.79
CA ILE A 850 -33.93 27.82 -11.07
C ILE A 850 -33.07 28.69 -10.16
N CYS A 851 -33.01 28.42 -8.85
CA CYS A 851 -32.11 29.13 -7.95
C CYS A 851 -30.65 29.02 -8.43
N TRP A 852 -30.21 27.83 -8.83
CA TRP A 852 -28.86 27.65 -9.37
C TRP A 852 -28.65 28.42 -10.68
N ALA A 853 -29.64 28.46 -11.58
CA ALA A 853 -29.59 29.18 -12.84
C ALA A 853 -29.57 30.70 -12.64
N ILE A 854 -30.35 31.24 -11.69
CA ILE A 854 -30.31 32.65 -11.28
C ILE A 854 -28.91 33.00 -10.78
N TRP A 855 -28.34 32.17 -9.90
CA TRP A 855 -26.99 32.38 -9.39
C TRP A 855 -25.92 32.31 -10.48
N TRP A 856 -26.05 31.36 -11.40
CA TRP A 856 -25.17 31.22 -12.55
C TRP A 856 -25.26 32.44 -13.47
N ASN A 857 -26.47 32.89 -13.81
CA ASN A 857 -26.70 34.08 -14.63
C ASN A 857 -26.12 35.33 -13.95
N ARG A 858 -26.36 35.51 -12.64
CA ARG A 858 -25.75 36.59 -11.85
C ARG A 858 -24.23 36.61 -11.96
N ASN A 859 -23.57 35.46 -11.82
CA ASN A 859 -22.11 35.40 -11.94
C ASN A 859 -21.64 35.66 -13.36
N ARG A 860 -22.42 35.25 -14.37
CA ARG A 860 -22.13 35.52 -15.78
C ARG A 860 -22.28 37.01 -16.10
N THR A 861 -23.28 37.68 -15.56
CA THR A 861 -23.41 39.15 -15.63
C THR A 861 -22.23 39.85 -15.00
N LEU A 862 -21.76 39.38 -13.83
CA LEU A 862 -20.63 39.97 -13.13
C LEU A 862 -19.30 39.77 -13.89
N MET A 863 -19.05 38.58 -14.43
CA MET A 863 -17.75 38.18 -14.98
C MET A 863 -17.62 38.35 -16.50
N GLU A 864 -18.71 38.15 -17.24
CA GLU A 864 -18.76 38.17 -18.70
C GLU A 864 -19.61 39.34 -19.24
N HIS A 865 -20.28 40.11 -18.39
CA HIS A 865 -21.24 41.16 -18.77
C HIS A 865 -22.40 40.66 -19.66
N ILE A 866 -22.68 39.35 -19.63
CA ILE A 866 -23.79 38.72 -20.35
C ILE A 866 -24.90 38.35 -19.36
N THR A 867 -26.11 38.85 -19.59
CA THR A 867 -27.29 38.56 -18.79
C THR A 867 -28.37 37.94 -19.67
N LEU A 868 -28.80 36.72 -19.35
CA LEU A 868 -29.95 36.09 -20.02
C LEU A 868 -31.26 36.75 -19.62
N LEU A 869 -32.23 36.78 -20.54
CA LEU A 869 -33.59 37.22 -20.21
C LEU A 869 -34.29 36.19 -19.30
N PRO A 870 -35.27 36.61 -18.47
CA PRO A 870 -35.96 35.70 -17.55
C PRO A 870 -36.61 34.49 -18.22
N ASP A 871 -37.17 34.63 -19.42
CA ASP A 871 -37.82 33.53 -20.16
C ASP A 871 -36.80 32.53 -20.71
N GLU A 872 -35.64 33.00 -21.18
CA GLU A 872 -34.53 32.16 -21.64
C GLU A 872 -33.93 31.34 -20.49
N LEU A 873 -33.78 31.96 -19.31
CA LEU A 873 -33.27 31.28 -18.12
C LEU A 873 -34.18 30.13 -17.68
N ILE A 874 -35.50 30.34 -17.75
CA ILE A 874 -36.48 29.30 -17.40
C ILE A 874 -36.46 28.16 -18.42
N LYS A 875 -36.47 28.48 -19.72
CA LYS A 875 -36.33 27.47 -20.79
C LYS A 875 -35.06 26.64 -20.58
N PHE A 876 -33.94 27.29 -20.24
CA PHE A 876 -32.69 26.62 -19.87
C PHE A 876 -32.85 25.71 -18.65
N ALA A 877 -33.44 26.21 -17.55
CA ALA A 877 -33.62 25.45 -16.32
C ALA A 877 -34.46 24.17 -16.53
N PHE A 878 -35.59 24.28 -17.25
CA PHE A 878 -36.43 23.14 -17.61
C PHE A 878 -35.68 22.13 -18.47
N HIS A 879 -35.05 22.58 -19.55
CA HIS A 879 -34.30 21.72 -20.46
C HIS A 879 -33.15 21.01 -19.75
N TYR A 880 -32.43 21.72 -18.88
CA TYR A 880 -31.31 21.20 -18.12
C TYR A 880 -31.75 20.10 -17.13
N LEU A 881 -32.86 20.28 -16.41
CA LEU A 881 -33.41 19.26 -15.51
C LEU A 881 -33.94 18.04 -16.28
N GLN A 882 -34.65 18.27 -17.39
CA GLN A 882 -35.18 17.19 -18.22
C GLN A 882 -34.06 16.32 -18.79
N THR A 883 -33.01 16.96 -19.33
CA THR A 883 -31.83 16.25 -19.84
C THR A 883 -31.16 15.43 -18.73
N TYR A 884 -31.00 16.01 -17.53
CA TYR A 884 -30.45 15.28 -16.39
C TYR A 884 -31.30 14.06 -16.01
N ARG A 885 -32.63 14.21 -15.95
CA ARG A 885 -33.54 13.10 -15.64
C ARG A 885 -33.49 12.02 -16.70
N GLN A 886 -33.45 12.38 -17.98
CA GLN A 886 -33.35 11.41 -19.09
C GLN A 886 -32.09 10.56 -19.01
N VAL A 887 -30.92 11.18 -18.74
CA VAL A 887 -29.65 10.45 -18.60
C VAL A 887 -29.64 9.50 -17.39
N HIS A 888 -30.45 9.78 -16.36
CA HIS A 888 -30.46 9.02 -15.10
C HIS A 888 -31.71 8.16 -14.88
N ALA A 889 -32.66 8.11 -15.82
CA ALA A 889 -33.94 7.41 -15.66
C ALA A 889 -33.83 5.87 -15.77
N SER A 890 -32.73 5.31 -16.28
CA SER A 890 -32.43 3.86 -16.22
C SER A 890 -30.97 3.56 -16.59
N PRO A 891 -30.20 2.84 -15.75
CA PRO A 891 -29.05 2.08 -16.20
C PRO A 891 -29.53 0.67 -16.57
N GLU A 892 -30.41 0.55 -17.56
CA GLU A 892 -30.38 -0.70 -18.31
C GLU A 892 -29.03 -0.67 -19.05
N TYR A 893 -28.21 -1.69 -18.82
CA TYR A 893 -27.19 -2.05 -19.79
C TYR A 893 -27.94 -2.41 -21.07
N ILE A 894 -28.35 -1.41 -21.84
CA ILE A 894 -28.60 -1.56 -23.25
C ILE A 894 -27.21 -1.85 -23.79
N THR A 895 -26.89 -3.14 -23.86
CA THR A 895 -26.05 -3.63 -24.93
C THR A 895 -26.75 -3.16 -26.19
N PHE A 896 -26.36 -1.99 -26.68
CA PHE A 896 -26.64 -1.63 -28.05
C PHE A 896 -25.80 -2.60 -28.88
N ALA A 897 -26.33 -3.81 -29.10
CA ALA A 897 -26.39 -4.28 -30.46
C ALA A 897 -27.31 -3.29 -31.19
N SER A 898 -26.81 -2.07 -31.47
CA SER A 898 -27.43 -1.26 -32.49
C SER A 898 -27.28 -2.11 -33.74
N ALA A 899 -28.39 -2.64 -34.25
CA ALA A 899 -28.44 -2.90 -35.68
C ALA A 899 -27.85 -1.64 -36.34
N PRO A 900 -26.83 -1.77 -37.22
CA PRO A 900 -26.13 -0.61 -37.75
C PRO A 900 -27.17 0.37 -38.26
N ALA A 901 -27.24 1.54 -37.64
CA ALA A 901 -28.22 2.56 -37.99
C ALA A 901 -27.95 2.91 -39.45
N ARG A 902 -28.76 2.36 -40.36
CA ARG A 902 -28.66 2.66 -41.78
C ARG A 902 -28.97 4.14 -41.94
N TRP A 903 -28.04 4.85 -42.56
CA TRP A 903 -28.19 6.27 -42.83
C TRP A 903 -29.48 6.53 -43.62
N SER A 904 -30.35 7.39 -43.10
CA SER A 904 -31.52 7.94 -43.80
C SER A 904 -31.23 9.37 -44.27
N SER A 905 -31.73 9.75 -45.45
CA SER A 905 -31.55 11.10 -45.97
C SER A 905 -32.32 12.13 -45.13
N PRO A 906 -31.77 13.34 -44.93
CA PRO A 906 -32.54 14.48 -44.42
C PRO A 906 -33.57 14.96 -45.47
N GLY A 907 -34.53 15.79 -45.04
CA GLY A 907 -35.44 16.46 -45.98
C GLY A 907 -34.71 17.42 -46.91
N THR A 908 -35.32 17.81 -48.04
CA THR A 908 -34.68 18.49 -49.19
C THR A 908 -33.97 19.83 -48.87
N ASN A 909 -34.28 20.45 -47.72
CA ASN A 909 -33.65 21.70 -47.24
C ASN A 909 -32.83 21.51 -45.94
N TRP A 910 -32.55 20.27 -45.56
CA TRP A 910 -31.85 19.93 -44.31
C TRP A 910 -30.53 19.24 -44.62
N VAL A 911 -29.54 19.53 -43.78
CA VAL A 911 -28.25 18.84 -43.79
C VAL A 911 -28.19 17.94 -42.56
N LYS A 912 -27.81 16.67 -42.76
CA LYS A 912 -27.64 15.69 -41.69
C LYS A 912 -26.18 15.65 -41.26
N ILE A 913 -25.94 15.87 -39.97
CA ILE A 913 -24.60 15.77 -39.38
C ILE A 913 -24.43 14.37 -38.78
N ASN A 914 -23.41 13.67 -39.25
CA ASN A 914 -22.92 12.42 -38.70
C ASN A 914 -21.60 12.68 -37.97
N PHE A 915 -21.44 12.14 -36.77
CA PHE A 915 -20.18 12.27 -36.02
C PHE A 915 -19.79 10.91 -35.42
N ASP A 916 -18.49 10.73 -35.23
CA ASP A 916 -17.92 9.56 -34.56
C ASP A 916 -16.68 9.95 -33.74
N GLY A 917 -16.35 9.15 -32.74
CA GLY A 917 -15.21 9.38 -31.85
C GLY A 917 -14.40 8.10 -31.64
N ALA A 918 -13.07 8.23 -31.65
CA ALA A 918 -12.15 7.12 -31.44
C ALA A 918 -11.13 7.44 -30.35
N ILE A 919 -10.80 6.44 -29.53
CA ILE A 919 -9.68 6.48 -28.60
C ILE A 919 -8.54 5.68 -29.23
N PHE A 920 -7.41 6.33 -29.47
CA PHE A 920 -6.23 5.68 -30.03
C PHE A 920 -5.43 5.06 -28.88
N GLN A 921 -5.62 3.76 -28.61
CA GLN A 921 -5.01 3.07 -27.47
C GLN A 921 -3.48 3.18 -27.39
N SER A 922 -2.80 3.36 -28.52
CA SER A 922 -1.35 3.53 -28.59
C SER A 922 -0.86 4.91 -28.16
N THR A 923 -1.70 5.95 -28.29
CA THR A 923 -1.32 7.35 -27.98
C THR A 923 -2.13 7.95 -26.83
N MET A 924 -3.17 7.25 -26.35
CA MET A 924 -4.17 7.74 -25.38
C MET A 924 -4.89 9.04 -25.81
N GLU A 925 -4.83 9.39 -27.09
CA GLU A 925 -5.48 10.58 -27.65
C GLU A 925 -6.95 10.30 -28.00
N LEU A 926 -7.79 11.32 -27.87
CA LEU A 926 -9.19 11.29 -28.30
C LEU A 926 -9.33 12.01 -29.65
N GLY A 927 -9.86 11.32 -30.66
CA GLY A 927 -10.22 11.92 -31.94
C GLY A 927 -11.73 11.97 -32.14
N ILE A 928 -12.24 13.09 -32.65
CA ILE A 928 -13.63 13.23 -33.08
C ILE A 928 -13.64 13.63 -34.55
N GLY A 929 -14.49 12.98 -35.36
CA GLY A 929 -14.76 13.32 -36.75
C GLY A 929 -16.24 13.65 -36.95
N VAL A 930 -16.53 14.68 -37.74
CA VAL A 930 -17.88 15.14 -38.06
C VAL A 930 -18.02 15.33 -39.57
N VAL A 931 -19.10 14.84 -40.16
CA VAL A 931 -19.43 14.93 -41.59
C VAL A 931 -20.87 15.39 -41.75
N ALA A 932 -21.10 16.43 -42.54
CA ALA A 932 -22.40 16.97 -42.88
C ALA A 932 -22.80 16.52 -44.29
N ARG A 933 -24.01 15.98 -44.47
CA ARG A 933 -24.52 15.45 -45.75
C ARG A 933 -25.87 16.04 -46.15
N ASP A 934 -26.07 16.29 -47.43
CA ASP A 934 -27.35 16.74 -47.98
C ASP A 934 -28.39 15.59 -48.11
N ALA A 935 -29.58 15.92 -48.63
CA ALA A 935 -30.65 14.95 -48.90
C ALA A 935 -30.29 13.88 -49.93
N SER A 936 -29.28 14.13 -50.78
CA SER A 936 -28.75 13.17 -51.77
C SER A 936 -27.64 12.30 -51.18
N GLY A 937 -27.22 12.56 -49.93
CA GLY A 937 -26.13 11.86 -49.26
C GLY A 937 -24.73 12.40 -49.56
N ASN A 938 -24.63 13.47 -50.34
CA ASN A 938 -23.37 14.11 -50.68
C ASN A 938 -22.82 14.83 -49.45
N CYS A 939 -21.52 14.70 -49.21
CA CYS A 939 -20.83 15.43 -48.16
C CYS A 939 -20.76 16.92 -48.53
N VAL A 940 -21.38 17.78 -47.73
CA VAL A 940 -21.37 19.24 -47.89
C VAL A 940 -20.35 19.93 -46.97
N GLY A 941 -19.80 19.23 -45.99
CA GLY A 941 -18.74 19.72 -45.12
C GLY A 941 -18.28 18.67 -44.12
N TRP A 942 -17.05 18.79 -43.63
CA TRP A 942 -16.51 17.90 -42.61
C TRP A 942 -15.48 18.62 -41.73
N THR A 943 -15.27 18.14 -40.51
CA THR A 943 -14.20 18.59 -39.62
C THR A 943 -13.76 17.44 -38.72
N SER A 944 -12.52 17.53 -38.22
CA SER A 944 -12.01 16.60 -37.23
C SER A 944 -11.12 17.31 -36.23
N ALA A 945 -11.17 16.89 -34.98
CA ALA A 945 -10.31 17.38 -33.91
C ALA A 945 -9.64 16.21 -33.20
N ARG A 946 -8.40 16.44 -32.76
CA ARG A 946 -7.67 15.53 -31.87
C ARG A 946 -7.27 16.29 -30.62
N GLN A 947 -7.51 15.68 -29.46
CA GLN A 947 -7.10 16.20 -28.17
C GLN A 947 -6.16 15.19 -27.51
N LYS A 948 -4.98 15.68 -27.12
CA LYS A 948 -3.98 14.94 -26.33
C LYS A 948 -4.41 14.78 -24.88
#